data_AF-A0A9X4E2Z9-F1
#
_entry.id   AF-A0A9X4E2Z9-F1
#
_cell.length_a   1.000
_cell.length_b   1.000
_cell.length_c   1.000
_cell.angle_alpha   90.00
_cell.angle_beta   90.00
_cell.angle_gamma   90.00
#
_symmetry.space_group_name_H-M   'P 1'
#
loop_
_entity.id
_entity.type
_entity.pdbx_description
1 polymer ?
#
loop_
_entity_poly.entity_id
_entity_poly.type
_entity_poly.pdbx_seq_one_letter_code
_entity_poly.pdbx_strand_id
1 'polypeptide(L)'
;MSKKLTNEEFKAKARLVHGNKYDYSKVEYTSAKGKLTIICPEHGAFTQQASSHLIGRGCAKCGKLKLRKMFSTGTRKFIEKAREIHADRYDYTQSEYINNNTKVTIICKEHGAFQQVPAVHLRGGGCPECARRITVASRKGSTDLFIEKARKVHGDLYGYDKVDYVSSSRNVEIICAKHGSFFQSPGNHLAGKGCPECARETLKEKLLKPQEEFVEACKKVHGDKYDYSKTTYRGAHNKITLSCPVHGDFQMVATAHLNGGGCRKCSNYRRLSNGEYLDRVLKIHQGIYTYDKANYLGMYYPVTVTCKQHGDFTVEAYNHLTGSGCPRCCKSSSAEKQLRQYIEDLLVIRLRKEGKVEEFARDAAKTMVQPQYRVSYGSMHRYLDIAIPGLGLAFEYNGLFWHSEARKTKPDYHMYKSSIADYNCIPDVLHIFEDDWIYRNQAVRSMIKYRLGLAKRIGARVTECRPVEHKEAKSFYDTHHIQGASIASNQIHYGLFKDNQLVAAMSFSGHSSGRRVLETGGWELVRFASALAVQGGASKLFKRFIGDHNPTEIVSFSWNHLFGGDMYGKLGFKLDKHLPPDYMYIDPKRRLRLHKSGFQHSRLKQRFGDKYNPNLTEHQNCYKNGFFRIYDCGKTRWVWKP
;
A
#
# COMPACT_ATOMS: atom_id res chain seq x y z
N MET A 1 -30.60 -10.81 -21.22
CA MET A 1 -31.40 -10.34 -20.05
C MET A 1 -30.85 -10.99 -18.78
N SER A 2 -30.50 -10.22 -17.75
CA SER A 2 -29.96 -10.77 -16.49
C SER A 2 -31.05 -11.55 -15.74
N LYS A 3 -30.76 -12.81 -15.37
CA LYS A 3 -31.67 -13.66 -14.58
C LYS A 3 -32.08 -12.95 -13.27
N LYS A 4 -33.38 -12.80 -13.04
CA LYS A 4 -33.91 -12.25 -11.77
C LYS A 4 -33.61 -13.22 -10.64
N LEU A 5 -33.15 -12.70 -9.50
CA LEU A 5 -32.94 -13.49 -8.27
C LEU A 5 -34.26 -14.07 -7.77
N THR A 6 -34.24 -15.27 -7.20
CA THR A 6 -35.37 -15.83 -6.46
C THR A 6 -35.44 -15.28 -5.03
N ASN A 7 -36.56 -15.47 -4.34
CA ASN A 7 -36.72 -15.08 -2.93
C ASN A 7 -35.66 -15.73 -2.03
N GLU A 8 -35.38 -17.02 -2.25
CA GLU A 8 -34.39 -17.75 -1.45
C GLU A 8 -32.96 -17.32 -1.77
N GLU A 9 -32.65 -17.03 -3.04
CA GLU A 9 -31.36 -16.45 -3.43
C GLU A 9 -31.15 -15.05 -2.83
N PHE A 10 -32.21 -14.22 -2.77
CA PHE A 10 -32.16 -12.93 -2.11
C PHE A 10 -31.91 -13.09 -0.60
N LYS A 11 -32.67 -13.95 0.08
CA LYS A 11 -32.51 -14.20 1.53
C LYS A 11 -31.12 -14.73 1.86
N ALA A 12 -30.58 -15.64 1.04
CA ALA A 12 -29.21 -16.15 1.19
C ALA A 12 -28.19 -15.01 1.07
N LYS A 13 -28.29 -14.18 0.02
CA LYS A 13 -27.40 -13.02 -0.15
C LYS A 13 -27.56 -11.98 0.98
N ALA A 14 -28.77 -11.73 1.44
CA ALA A 14 -29.02 -10.81 2.55
C ALA A 14 -28.43 -11.31 3.87
N ARG A 15 -28.50 -12.63 4.13
CA ARG A 15 -27.84 -13.29 5.28
C ARG A 15 -26.32 -13.28 5.18
N LEU A 16 -25.74 -13.37 3.99
CA LEU A 16 -24.29 -13.18 3.82
C LEU A 16 -23.85 -11.76 4.20
N VAL A 17 -24.66 -10.74 3.90
CA VAL A 17 -24.34 -9.33 4.14
C VAL A 17 -24.61 -8.91 5.60
N HIS A 18 -25.72 -9.37 6.19
CA HIS A 18 -26.17 -8.92 7.51
C HIS A 18 -26.12 -10.00 8.60
N GLY A 19 -25.70 -11.23 8.29
CA GLY A 19 -25.76 -12.37 9.22
C GLY A 19 -27.21 -12.68 9.63
N ASN A 20 -27.41 -13.00 10.92
CA ASN A 20 -28.73 -13.26 11.52
C ASN A 20 -29.41 -11.99 12.08
N LYS A 21 -29.04 -10.81 11.58
CA LYS A 21 -29.45 -9.53 12.16
C LYS A 21 -30.90 -9.12 11.86
N TYR A 22 -31.48 -9.63 10.78
CA TYR A 22 -32.84 -9.31 10.37
C TYR A 22 -33.64 -10.58 10.11
N ASP A 23 -34.93 -10.51 10.39
CA ASP A 23 -35.90 -11.51 9.98
C ASP A 23 -36.45 -11.16 8.58
N TYR A 24 -36.44 -12.16 7.71
CA TYR A 24 -36.85 -12.09 6.31
C TYR A 24 -38.13 -12.91 6.04
N SER A 25 -38.88 -13.27 7.08
CA SER A 25 -40.15 -14.01 7.01
C SER A 25 -41.18 -13.36 6.10
N LYS A 26 -41.17 -12.03 5.98
CA LYS A 26 -42.10 -11.24 5.14
C LYS A 26 -41.47 -10.68 3.86
N VAL A 27 -40.35 -11.24 3.39
CA VAL A 27 -39.68 -10.77 2.18
C VAL A 27 -40.26 -11.41 0.93
N GLU A 28 -40.79 -10.57 0.04
CA GLU A 28 -41.20 -10.91 -1.32
C GLU A 28 -40.35 -10.11 -2.34
N TYR A 29 -39.38 -10.78 -2.94
CA TYR A 29 -38.47 -10.17 -3.92
C TYR A 29 -39.09 -10.15 -5.32
N THR A 30 -39.26 -8.95 -5.86
CA THR A 30 -39.78 -8.72 -7.21
C THR A 30 -38.70 -8.23 -8.18
N SER A 31 -37.83 -7.31 -7.73
CA SER A 31 -36.71 -6.78 -8.51
C SER A 31 -35.68 -6.08 -7.63
N ALA A 32 -34.49 -5.79 -8.17
CA ALA A 32 -33.44 -5.06 -7.46
C ALA A 32 -33.87 -3.64 -7.02
N LYS A 33 -34.78 -3.00 -7.74
CA LYS A 33 -35.36 -1.70 -7.37
C LYS A 33 -36.63 -1.83 -6.52
N GLY A 34 -37.19 -3.05 -6.42
CA GLY A 34 -38.36 -3.35 -5.62
C GLY A 34 -38.10 -3.13 -4.13
N LYS A 35 -39.12 -2.61 -3.42
CA LYS A 35 -39.09 -2.47 -1.96
C LYS A 35 -39.47 -3.79 -1.32
N LEU A 36 -38.75 -4.15 -0.26
CA LEU A 36 -38.96 -5.35 0.53
C LEU A 36 -39.30 -4.94 1.97
N THR A 37 -40.13 -5.74 2.63
CA THR A 37 -40.40 -5.62 4.05
C THR A 37 -39.43 -6.50 4.83
N ILE A 38 -38.55 -5.88 5.61
CA ILE A 38 -37.52 -6.55 6.41
C ILE A 38 -37.80 -6.26 7.88
N ILE A 39 -37.66 -7.26 8.75
CA ILE A 39 -37.96 -7.11 10.17
C ILE A 39 -36.66 -6.97 10.95
N CYS A 40 -36.51 -5.84 11.64
CA CYS A 40 -35.46 -5.65 12.63
C CYS A 40 -35.95 -6.17 13.99
N PRO A 41 -35.24 -7.11 14.65
CA PRO A 41 -35.64 -7.62 15.96
C PRO A 41 -35.82 -6.52 17.01
N GLU A 42 -35.04 -5.43 16.92
CA GLU A 42 -35.09 -4.31 17.87
C GLU A 42 -36.10 -3.21 17.50
N HIS A 43 -36.43 -3.04 16.22
CA HIS A 43 -37.14 -1.84 15.73
C HIS A 43 -38.37 -2.15 14.85
N GLY A 44 -38.72 -3.42 14.72
CA GLY A 44 -39.87 -3.88 13.93
C GLY A 44 -39.64 -3.88 12.41
N ALA A 45 -40.75 -4.04 11.67
CA ALA A 45 -40.74 -4.08 10.21
C ALA A 45 -40.39 -2.71 9.61
N PHE A 46 -39.55 -2.71 8.58
CA PHE A 46 -39.21 -1.53 7.78
C PHE A 46 -39.09 -1.89 6.31
N THR A 47 -39.38 -0.93 5.43
CA THR A 47 -39.28 -1.13 3.98
C THR A 47 -37.95 -0.61 3.44
N GLN A 48 -37.30 -1.37 2.56
CA GLN A 48 -36.07 -0.94 1.90
C GLN A 48 -35.96 -1.54 0.50
N GLN A 49 -35.31 -0.83 -0.43
CA GLN A 49 -35.02 -1.39 -1.75
C GLN A 49 -34.09 -2.59 -1.64
N ALA A 50 -34.38 -3.66 -2.40
CA ALA A 50 -33.62 -4.91 -2.39
C ALA A 50 -32.12 -4.70 -2.65
N SER A 51 -31.77 -3.94 -3.71
CA SER A 51 -30.38 -3.59 -4.02
C SER A 51 -29.70 -2.82 -2.89
N SER A 52 -30.39 -1.85 -2.29
CA SER A 52 -29.88 -1.07 -1.15
C SER A 52 -29.59 -1.95 0.07
N HIS A 53 -30.42 -2.96 0.32
CA HIS A 53 -30.21 -3.88 1.42
C HIS A 53 -29.00 -4.80 1.17
N LEU A 54 -28.84 -5.32 -0.05
CA LEU A 54 -27.73 -6.20 -0.44
C LEU A 54 -26.36 -5.50 -0.45
N ILE A 55 -26.31 -4.17 -0.59
CA ILE A 55 -25.05 -3.41 -0.44
C ILE A 55 -24.73 -3.04 1.02
N GLY A 56 -25.46 -3.62 2.00
CA GLY A 56 -25.17 -3.45 3.42
C GLY A 56 -25.94 -2.34 4.13
N ARG A 57 -26.94 -1.68 3.49
CA ARG A 57 -27.80 -0.74 4.22
C ARG A 57 -28.73 -1.52 5.15
N GLY A 58 -28.68 -1.18 6.44
CA GLY A 58 -29.49 -1.80 7.48
C GLY A 58 -30.69 -0.97 7.92
N CYS A 59 -31.24 -1.30 9.08
CA CYS A 59 -32.25 -0.48 9.75
C CYS A 59 -31.68 0.91 10.10
N ALA A 60 -32.36 1.96 9.65
CA ALA A 60 -31.95 3.35 9.89
C ALA A 60 -31.92 3.71 11.39
N LYS A 61 -32.83 3.15 12.19
CA LYS A 61 -32.89 3.38 13.64
C LYS A 61 -31.67 2.77 14.36
N CYS A 62 -31.30 1.52 14.05
CA CYS A 62 -30.05 0.92 14.54
C CYS A 62 -28.81 1.74 14.13
N GLY A 63 -28.80 2.28 12.90
CA GLY A 63 -27.71 3.12 12.39
C GLY A 63 -27.53 4.39 13.22
N LYS A 64 -28.63 5.11 13.53
CA LYS A 64 -28.62 6.30 14.38
C LYS A 64 -28.13 6.01 15.80
N LEU A 65 -28.56 4.90 16.40
CA LEU A 65 -28.12 4.51 17.76
C LEU A 65 -26.61 4.20 17.83
N LYS A 66 -26.08 3.50 16.83
CA LYS A 66 -24.63 3.23 16.74
C LYS A 66 -23.80 4.51 16.57
N LEU A 67 -24.26 5.42 15.72
CA LEU A 67 -23.61 6.72 15.50
C LEU A 67 -23.61 7.56 16.79
N ARG A 68 -24.74 7.66 17.50
CA ARG A 68 -24.83 8.40 18.77
C ARG A 68 -23.87 7.86 19.83
N LYS A 69 -23.76 6.52 19.95
CA LYS A 69 -22.83 5.89 20.90
C LYS A 69 -21.36 6.14 20.52
N MET A 70 -21.05 6.09 19.23
CA MET A 70 -19.70 6.32 18.68
C MET A 70 -19.23 7.78 18.81
N PHE A 71 -20.13 8.76 18.67
CA PHE A 71 -19.77 10.19 18.73
C PHE A 71 -19.75 10.77 20.15
N SER A 72 -20.37 10.12 21.15
CA SER A 72 -20.40 10.64 22.53
C SER A 72 -18.99 10.73 23.16
N THR A 73 -18.12 9.75 22.92
CA THR A 73 -16.73 9.76 23.41
C THR A 73 -15.85 10.75 22.64
N GLY A 74 -16.11 10.97 21.35
CA GLY A 74 -15.41 11.97 20.54
C GLY A 74 -15.76 13.40 20.94
N THR A 75 -17.05 13.65 21.22
CA THR A 75 -17.57 14.95 21.65
C THR A 75 -17.01 15.36 23.00
N ARG A 76 -16.96 14.44 23.97
CA ARG A 76 -16.35 14.73 25.28
C ARG A 76 -14.88 15.15 25.16
N LYS A 77 -14.07 14.41 24.40
CA LYS A 77 -12.64 14.72 24.20
C LYS A 77 -12.41 16.04 23.47
N PHE A 78 -13.29 16.40 22.53
CA PHE A 78 -13.23 17.69 21.86
C PHE A 78 -13.51 18.84 22.85
N ILE A 79 -14.54 18.71 23.69
CA ILE A 79 -14.92 19.73 24.67
C ILE A 79 -13.81 19.94 25.71
N GLU A 80 -13.19 18.88 26.21
CA GLU A 80 -12.06 18.96 27.16
C GLU A 80 -10.91 19.83 26.58
N LYS A 81 -10.47 19.53 25.36
CA LYS A 81 -9.40 20.31 24.69
C LYS A 81 -9.82 21.74 24.35
N ALA A 82 -11.09 21.94 23.97
CA ALA A 82 -11.58 23.27 23.64
C ALA A 82 -11.61 24.18 24.88
N ARG A 83 -11.96 23.62 26.05
CA ARG A 83 -11.91 24.31 27.35
C ARG A 83 -10.48 24.61 27.81
N GLU A 84 -9.50 23.74 27.54
CA GLU A 84 -8.09 24.04 27.82
C GLU A 84 -7.60 25.30 27.08
N ILE A 85 -8.05 25.50 25.83
CA ILE A 85 -7.58 26.59 24.96
C ILE A 85 -8.34 27.88 25.21
N HIS A 86 -9.66 27.79 25.36
CA HIS A 86 -10.55 28.95 25.42
C HIS A 86 -11.10 29.24 26.82
N ALA A 87 -10.68 28.46 27.83
CA ALA A 87 -11.19 28.53 29.19
C ALA A 87 -12.73 28.56 29.20
N ASP A 88 -13.31 29.55 29.88
CA ASP A 88 -14.75 29.67 30.09
C ASP A 88 -15.44 30.62 29.10
N ARG A 89 -14.85 30.83 27.92
CA ARG A 89 -15.37 31.77 26.90
C ARG A 89 -16.50 31.22 26.04
N TYR A 90 -16.64 29.90 25.98
CA TYR A 90 -17.61 29.24 25.12
C TYR A 90 -18.37 28.13 25.84
N ASP A 91 -19.65 28.00 25.50
CA ASP A 91 -20.48 26.87 25.86
C ASP A 91 -20.60 25.88 24.68
N TYR A 92 -20.50 24.60 25.01
CA TYR A 92 -20.50 23.46 24.10
C TYR A 92 -21.71 22.54 24.31
N THR A 93 -22.74 22.98 25.06
CA THR A 93 -23.99 22.23 25.31
C THR A 93 -24.66 21.71 24.03
N GLN A 94 -24.48 22.41 22.91
CA GLN A 94 -25.03 22.03 21.59
C GLN A 94 -23.97 21.52 20.60
N SER A 95 -22.76 21.21 21.06
CA SER A 95 -21.69 20.72 20.19
C SER A 95 -21.80 19.22 19.95
N GLU A 96 -22.01 18.80 18.70
CA GLU A 96 -21.93 17.39 18.27
C GLU A 96 -20.67 17.16 17.43
N TYR A 97 -19.63 16.55 18.01
CA TYR A 97 -18.36 16.35 17.33
C TYR A 97 -18.37 15.08 16.46
N ILE A 98 -18.10 15.26 15.17
CA ILE A 98 -18.01 14.17 14.19
C ILE A 98 -16.54 13.90 13.82
N ASN A 99 -15.81 14.94 13.39
CA ASN A 99 -14.40 14.89 13.03
C ASN A 99 -13.81 16.32 12.99
N ASN A 100 -12.50 16.45 12.75
CA ASN A 100 -11.79 17.72 12.77
C ASN A 100 -12.15 18.71 11.64
N ASN A 101 -12.87 18.27 10.62
CA ASN A 101 -13.18 19.06 9.42
C ASN A 101 -14.67 19.40 9.28
N THR A 102 -15.55 18.73 10.03
CA THR A 102 -16.98 19.03 10.04
C THR A 102 -17.29 20.09 11.09
N LYS A 103 -18.03 21.13 10.70
CA LYS A 103 -18.39 22.24 11.60
C LYS A 103 -19.17 21.74 12.81
N VAL A 104 -18.89 22.33 13.97
CA VAL A 104 -19.61 22.15 15.22
C VAL A 104 -20.25 23.46 15.64
N THR A 105 -21.39 23.38 16.34
CA THR A 105 -22.03 24.54 16.97
C THR A 105 -21.33 24.85 18.28
N ILE A 106 -20.84 26.08 18.42
CA ILE A 106 -20.17 26.60 19.63
C ILE A 106 -20.93 27.86 20.04
N ILE A 107 -21.20 28.02 21.33
CA ILE A 107 -21.96 29.16 21.84
C ILE A 107 -20.98 30.13 22.49
N CYS A 108 -20.82 31.31 21.89
CA CYS A 108 -20.13 32.41 22.53
C CYS A 108 -21.03 33.00 23.61
N LYS A 109 -20.52 33.16 24.84
CA LYS A 109 -21.30 33.76 25.94
C LYS A 109 -21.80 35.18 25.62
N GLU A 110 -21.09 35.92 24.76
CA GLU A 110 -21.45 37.29 24.39
C GLU A 110 -22.28 37.39 23.11
N HIS A 111 -22.04 36.51 22.12
CA HIS A 111 -22.58 36.67 20.76
C HIS A 111 -23.44 35.50 20.29
N GLY A 112 -23.74 34.55 21.19
CA GLY A 112 -24.60 33.40 20.91
C GLY A 112 -23.95 32.32 20.06
N ALA A 113 -24.79 31.44 19.49
CA ALA A 113 -24.36 30.25 18.76
C ALA A 113 -23.74 30.61 17.39
N PHE A 114 -22.59 30.02 17.08
CA PHE A 114 -21.95 30.10 15.77
C PHE A 114 -21.37 28.74 15.37
N GLN A 115 -21.15 28.55 14.08
CA GLN A 115 -20.55 27.32 13.56
C GLN A 115 -19.07 27.51 13.22
N GLN A 116 -18.23 26.60 13.70
CA GLN A 116 -16.80 26.61 13.38
C GLN A 116 -16.25 25.19 13.25
N VAL A 117 -15.19 25.04 12.45
CA VAL A 117 -14.50 23.76 12.29
C VAL A 117 -13.65 23.47 13.55
N PRO A 118 -13.74 22.28 14.16
CA PRO A 118 -12.99 21.92 15.37
C PRO A 118 -11.48 22.14 15.27
N ALA A 119 -10.85 21.80 14.13
CA ALA A 119 -9.41 22.02 13.96
C ALA A 119 -9.00 23.50 13.99
N VAL A 120 -9.89 24.42 13.58
CA VAL A 120 -9.65 25.87 13.66
C VAL A 120 -9.87 26.35 15.10
N HIS A 121 -10.93 25.87 15.73
CA HIS A 121 -11.25 26.23 17.11
C HIS A 121 -10.13 25.80 18.07
N LEU A 122 -9.60 24.59 17.91
CA LEU A 122 -8.48 24.06 18.69
C LEU A 122 -7.11 24.70 18.35
N ARG A 123 -7.05 25.62 17.38
CA ARG A 123 -5.87 26.47 17.13
C ARG A 123 -6.02 27.88 17.72
N GLY A 124 -7.04 28.10 18.56
CA GLY A 124 -7.34 29.42 19.13
C GLY A 124 -8.32 30.25 18.31
N GLY A 125 -8.92 29.70 17.26
CA GLY A 125 -10.01 30.35 16.53
C GLY A 125 -11.24 30.56 17.41
N GLY A 126 -11.77 31.78 17.44
CA GLY A 126 -12.87 32.17 18.33
C GLY A 126 -14.12 32.65 17.58
N CYS A 127 -15.01 33.33 18.31
CA CYS A 127 -16.20 33.96 17.74
C CYS A 127 -15.82 35.05 16.71
N PRO A 128 -16.39 35.03 15.49
CA PRO A 128 -16.16 36.05 14.48
C PRO A 128 -16.48 37.48 14.93
N GLU A 129 -17.54 37.67 15.73
CA GLU A 129 -17.93 39.00 16.22
C GLU A 129 -16.98 39.55 17.29
N CYS A 130 -16.50 38.70 18.22
CA CYS A 130 -15.44 39.09 19.16
C CYS A 130 -14.18 39.55 18.42
N ALA A 131 -13.79 38.83 17.36
CA ALA A 131 -12.61 39.17 16.56
C ALA A 131 -12.79 40.51 15.81
N ARG A 132 -13.99 40.80 15.32
CA ARG A 132 -14.31 42.03 14.60
C ARG A 132 -14.17 43.28 15.48
N ARG A 133 -14.63 43.23 16.74
CA ARG A 133 -14.52 44.37 17.69
C ARG A 133 -13.08 44.79 17.96
N ILE A 134 -12.19 43.82 18.19
CA ILE A 134 -10.75 44.08 18.44
C ILE A 134 -10.09 44.72 17.21
N THR A 135 -10.53 44.33 16.01
CA THR A 135 -9.94 44.75 14.74
C THR A 135 -10.27 46.21 14.36
N VAL A 136 -11.38 46.79 14.86
CA VAL A 136 -11.78 48.16 14.50
C VAL A 136 -11.02 49.21 15.33
N ALA A 137 -10.82 48.96 16.63
CA ALA A 137 -10.07 49.87 17.49
C ALA A 137 -8.57 49.94 17.13
N SER A 138 -7.98 48.83 16.65
CA SER A 138 -6.58 48.77 16.24
C SER A 138 -6.30 49.41 14.87
N ARG A 139 -7.32 49.53 13.99
CA ARG A 139 -7.17 50.13 12.65
C ARG A 139 -6.94 51.64 12.68
N LYS A 140 -7.66 52.39 13.53
CA LYS A 140 -7.56 53.86 13.55
C LYS A 140 -6.18 54.35 14.02
N GLY A 141 -5.59 53.72 15.03
CA GLY A 141 -4.21 54.01 15.44
C GLY A 141 -3.12 53.52 14.46
N SER A 142 -3.47 52.67 13.48
CA SER A 142 -2.50 52.12 12.52
C SER A 142 -2.28 52.97 11.27
N THR A 143 -3.26 53.80 10.89
CA THR A 143 -3.11 54.76 9.77
C THR A 143 -2.14 55.89 10.10
N ASP A 144 -2.28 56.50 11.27
CA ASP A 144 -1.42 57.62 11.70
C ASP A 144 0.04 57.18 11.85
N LEU A 145 0.25 55.98 12.42
CA LEU A 145 1.57 55.38 12.56
C LEU A 145 2.24 55.07 11.21
N PHE A 146 1.46 54.70 10.18
CA PHE A 146 1.99 54.46 8.84
C PHE A 146 2.47 55.77 8.20
N ILE A 147 1.69 56.85 8.30
CA ILE A 147 2.04 58.15 7.72
C ILE A 147 3.33 58.71 8.36
N GLU A 148 3.48 58.59 9.68
CA GLU A 148 4.70 59.02 10.38
C GLU A 148 5.94 58.27 9.88
N LYS A 149 5.84 56.94 9.72
CA LYS A 149 6.94 56.11 9.20
C LYS A 149 7.25 56.42 7.74
N ALA A 150 6.23 56.69 6.92
CA ALA A 150 6.40 56.97 5.51
C ALA A 150 7.14 58.30 5.27
N ARG A 151 6.82 59.34 6.07
CA ARG A 151 7.55 60.62 6.07
C ARG A 151 9.01 60.47 6.50
N LYS A 152 9.32 59.58 7.47
CA LYS A 152 10.72 59.30 7.85
C LYS A 152 11.54 58.65 6.73
N VAL A 153 10.91 57.87 5.86
CA VAL A 153 11.62 57.14 4.77
C VAL A 153 11.79 58.02 3.53
N HIS A 154 10.78 58.82 3.18
CA HIS A 154 10.75 59.56 1.91
C HIS A 154 10.77 61.08 2.05
N GLY A 155 10.80 61.62 3.27
CA GLY A 155 10.66 63.06 3.50
C GLY A 155 9.34 63.60 2.95
N ASP A 156 9.38 64.76 2.29
CA ASP A 156 8.22 65.47 1.72
C ASP A 156 7.96 65.12 0.24
N LEU A 157 8.52 64.02 -0.27
CA LEU A 157 8.38 63.62 -1.67
C LEU A 157 6.96 63.12 -2.04
N TYR A 158 6.15 62.76 -1.05
CA TYR A 158 4.82 62.17 -1.26
C TYR A 158 3.75 62.75 -0.32
N GLY A 159 2.54 62.92 -0.86
CA GLY A 159 1.31 63.25 -0.11
C GLY A 159 0.50 62.00 0.28
N TYR A 160 -0.15 62.07 1.43
CA TYR A 160 -0.89 60.94 2.05
C TYR A 160 -2.35 61.27 2.38
N ASP A 161 -2.90 62.34 1.82
CA ASP A 161 -4.21 62.90 2.20
C ASP A 161 -5.39 61.94 1.96
N LYS A 162 -5.18 60.88 1.17
CA LYS A 162 -6.19 59.88 0.83
C LYS A 162 -5.87 58.47 1.36
N VAL A 163 -4.94 58.36 2.29
CA VAL A 163 -4.52 57.05 2.81
C VAL A 163 -5.51 56.52 3.85
N ASP A 164 -6.12 55.37 3.54
CA ASP A 164 -6.86 54.53 4.50
C ASP A 164 -6.10 53.21 4.72
N TYR A 165 -5.37 53.13 5.84
CA TYR A 165 -4.49 51.99 6.11
C TYR A 165 -5.28 50.82 6.71
N VAL A 166 -5.38 49.74 5.94
CA VAL A 166 -6.04 48.49 6.38
C VAL A 166 -5.02 47.39 6.71
N SER A 167 -3.95 47.26 5.94
CA SER A 167 -2.87 46.30 6.15
C SER A 167 -1.60 46.70 5.39
N SER A 168 -0.46 46.07 5.73
CA SER A 168 0.81 46.31 5.03
C SER A 168 0.83 45.85 3.57
N SER A 169 -0.12 45.00 3.17
CA SER A 169 -0.20 44.37 1.85
C SER A 169 -1.28 44.96 0.93
N ARG A 170 -2.28 45.67 1.48
CA ARG A 170 -3.34 46.28 0.67
C ARG A 170 -2.91 47.66 0.21
N ASN A 171 -3.05 47.92 -1.09
CA ASN A 171 -2.57 49.16 -1.68
C ASN A 171 -3.33 50.38 -1.13
N VAL A 172 -2.58 51.46 -0.91
CA VAL A 172 -3.08 52.79 -0.56
C VAL A 172 -2.74 53.77 -1.69
N GLU A 173 -3.53 54.82 -1.83
CA GLU A 173 -3.28 55.91 -2.79
C GLU A 173 -2.21 56.85 -2.22
N ILE A 174 -1.06 56.94 -2.89
CA ILE A 174 0.06 57.80 -2.52
C ILE A 174 0.24 58.83 -3.64
N ILE A 175 0.48 60.08 -3.29
CA ILE A 175 0.56 61.17 -4.26
C ILE A 175 2.02 61.54 -4.47
N CYS A 176 2.58 61.29 -5.64
CA CYS A 176 3.91 61.77 -6.02
C CYS A 176 3.84 63.21 -6.52
N ALA A 177 4.72 64.08 -6.04
CA ALA A 177 4.77 65.48 -6.49
C ALA A 177 5.03 65.63 -8.01
N LYS A 178 5.71 64.66 -8.66
CA LYS A 178 6.05 64.72 -10.10
C LYS A 178 5.05 64.01 -11.01
N HIS A 179 4.50 62.87 -10.59
CA HIS A 179 3.72 61.96 -11.45
C HIS A 179 2.27 61.75 -10.97
N GLY A 180 1.84 62.47 -9.93
CA GLY A 180 0.48 62.38 -9.38
C GLY A 180 0.23 61.12 -8.55
N SER A 181 -1.05 60.76 -8.39
CA SER A 181 -1.50 59.64 -7.56
C SER A 181 -1.10 58.28 -8.16
N PHE A 182 -0.54 57.40 -7.34
CA PHE A 182 -0.28 56.02 -7.68
C PHE A 182 -0.62 55.10 -6.51
N PHE A 183 -0.92 53.83 -6.80
CA PHE A 183 -1.27 52.85 -5.79
C PHE A 183 -0.07 51.99 -5.42
N GLN A 184 0.22 51.88 -4.13
CA GLN A 184 1.29 51.02 -3.63
C GLN A 184 0.94 50.44 -2.26
N SER A 185 1.41 49.23 -1.96
CA SER A 185 1.23 48.64 -0.63
C SER A 185 2.10 49.38 0.40
N PRO A 186 1.57 49.73 1.59
CA PRO A 186 2.31 50.39 2.66
C PRO A 186 3.65 49.74 3.01
N GLY A 187 3.73 48.40 3.04
CA GLY A 187 4.97 47.68 3.36
C GLY A 187 6.08 47.88 2.34
N ASN A 188 5.74 47.94 1.05
CA ASN A 188 6.72 48.25 -0.01
C ASN A 188 7.15 49.72 0.05
N HIS A 189 6.21 50.61 0.37
CA HIS A 189 6.51 52.03 0.44
C HIS A 189 7.50 52.33 1.59
N LEU A 190 7.25 51.80 2.78
CA LEU A 190 8.18 51.92 3.92
C LEU A 190 9.54 51.27 3.69
N ALA A 191 9.63 50.31 2.75
CA ALA A 191 10.91 49.71 2.34
C ALA A 191 11.71 50.60 1.37
N GLY A 192 11.31 51.86 1.18
CA GLY A 192 12.00 52.83 0.32
C GLY A 192 11.58 52.78 -1.15
N LYS A 193 10.55 52.00 -1.52
CA LYS A 193 10.05 52.00 -2.90
C LYS A 193 9.18 53.22 -3.14
N GLY A 194 9.58 54.03 -4.12
CA GLY A 194 8.88 55.25 -4.50
C GLY A 194 7.92 55.08 -5.68
N CYS A 195 7.69 56.17 -6.39
CA CYS A 195 6.90 56.22 -7.62
C CYS A 195 7.52 55.31 -8.73
N PRO A 196 6.74 54.39 -9.32
CA PRO A 196 7.20 53.52 -10.40
C PRO A 196 7.72 54.26 -11.65
N GLU A 197 7.13 55.41 -11.99
CA GLU A 197 7.54 56.22 -13.15
C GLU A 197 8.92 56.86 -12.90
N CYS A 198 9.15 57.47 -11.73
CA CYS A 198 10.48 57.99 -11.34
C CYS A 198 11.56 56.90 -11.41
N ALA A 199 11.25 55.68 -10.95
CA ALA A 199 12.18 54.57 -10.98
C ALA A 199 12.51 54.11 -12.40
N ARG A 200 11.54 54.16 -13.33
CA ARG A 200 11.68 53.71 -14.71
C ARG A 200 12.56 54.65 -15.54
N GLU A 201 12.45 55.96 -15.33
CA GLU A 201 13.30 56.97 -15.99
C GLU A 201 14.77 56.78 -15.60
N THR A 202 15.04 56.68 -14.30
CA THR A 202 16.41 56.51 -13.75
C THR A 202 17.08 55.19 -14.19
N LEU A 203 16.28 54.16 -14.48
CA LEU A 203 16.76 52.82 -14.83
C LEU A 203 17.13 52.69 -16.32
N LYS A 204 16.49 53.47 -17.20
CA LYS A 204 16.69 53.43 -18.66
C LYS A 204 18.08 53.95 -19.05
N GLU A 205 18.61 54.91 -18.30
CA GLU A 205 19.93 55.51 -18.50
C GLU A 205 21.08 54.64 -17.98
N LYS A 206 20.84 53.77 -16.98
CA LYS A 206 21.89 52.98 -16.31
C LYS A 206 22.14 51.57 -16.86
N LEU A 207 21.26 51.02 -17.70
CA LEU A 207 21.21 49.55 -17.96
C LEU A 207 21.70 49.05 -19.33
N LEU A 208 22.17 49.90 -20.25
CA LEU A 208 22.70 49.41 -21.53
C LEU A 208 24.21 49.13 -21.42
N LYS A 209 24.56 47.89 -21.07
CA LYS A 209 25.95 47.41 -21.19
C LYS A 209 26.34 47.25 -22.66
N PRO A 210 27.57 47.63 -23.06
CA PRO A 210 28.11 47.34 -24.39
C PRO A 210 28.12 45.83 -24.69
N GLN A 211 27.92 45.47 -25.96
CA GLN A 211 27.87 44.08 -26.45
C GLN A 211 29.09 43.24 -26.03
N GLU A 212 30.28 43.83 -26.08
CA GLU A 212 31.55 43.15 -25.79
C GLU A 212 31.68 42.79 -24.30
N GLU A 213 31.30 43.71 -23.42
CA GLU A 213 31.28 43.48 -21.96
C GLU A 213 30.31 42.35 -21.58
N PHE A 214 29.18 42.24 -22.29
CA PHE A 214 28.21 41.16 -22.10
C PHE A 214 28.77 39.78 -22.46
N VAL A 215 29.47 39.67 -23.60
CA VAL A 215 30.07 38.40 -24.04
C VAL A 215 31.19 37.97 -23.08
N GLU A 216 32.02 38.92 -22.62
CA GLU A 216 33.10 38.61 -21.67
C GLU A 216 32.56 38.13 -20.32
N ALA A 217 31.47 38.74 -19.83
CA ALA A 217 30.78 38.26 -18.62
C ALA A 217 30.23 36.84 -18.79
N CYS A 218 29.71 36.48 -19.97
CA CYS A 218 29.24 35.12 -20.24
C CYS A 218 30.39 34.10 -20.27
N LYS A 219 31.55 34.46 -20.86
CA LYS A 219 32.76 33.63 -20.86
C LYS A 219 33.32 33.40 -19.46
N LYS A 220 33.26 34.39 -18.56
CA LYS A 220 33.66 34.21 -17.15
C LYS A 220 32.83 33.15 -16.42
N VAL A 221 31.54 33.00 -16.77
CA VAL A 221 30.62 32.05 -16.12
C VAL A 221 30.69 30.66 -16.74
N HIS A 222 30.84 30.56 -18.06
CA HIS A 222 30.74 29.28 -18.78
C HIS A 222 32.05 28.78 -19.40
N GLY A 223 33.13 29.56 -19.36
CA GLY A 223 34.38 29.28 -20.08
C GLY A 223 34.14 29.19 -21.60
N ASP A 224 34.86 28.28 -22.27
CA ASP A 224 34.76 28.02 -23.71
C ASP A 224 33.64 27.06 -24.11
N LYS A 225 32.62 26.91 -23.26
CA LYS A 225 31.55 25.91 -23.43
C LYS A 225 30.55 26.25 -24.53
N TYR A 226 30.43 27.51 -24.91
CA TYR A 226 29.47 28.01 -25.91
C TYR A 226 30.17 28.95 -26.89
N ASP A 227 29.74 28.90 -28.14
CA ASP A 227 30.11 29.90 -29.15
C ASP A 227 29.07 31.02 -29.18
N TYR A 228 29.58 32.26 -29.25
CA TYR A 228 28.82 33.51 -29.18
C TYR A 228 28.85 34.28 -30.51
N SER A 229 29.39 33.68 -31.59
CA SER A 229 29.49 34.31 -32.91
C SER A 229 28.15 34.82 -33.46
N LYS A 230 27.02 34.21 -33.05
CA LYS A 230 25.65 34.58 -33.45
C LYS A 230 24.87 35.34 -32.37
N THR A 231 25.52 35.79 -31.30
CA THR A 231 24.86 36.43 -30.16
C THR A 231 24.69 37.94 -30.38
N THR A 232 23.46 38.46 -30.25
CA THR A 232 23.17 39.91 -30.23
C THR A 232 22.47 40.29 -28.92
N TYR A 233 23.08 41.18 -28.14
CA TYR A 233 22.58 41.68 -26.86
C TYR A 233 21.86 43.01 -27.05
N ARG A 234 20.58 43.04 -26.67
CA ARG A 234 19.74 44.24 -26.71
C ARG A 234 19.17 44.59 -25.33
N GLY A 235 19.77 44.07 -24.28
CA GLY A 235 19.30 44.22 -22.89
C GLY A 235 19.03 42.90 -22.17
N ALA A 236 19.00 42.99 -20.84
CA ALA A 236 19.07 41.86 -19.91
C ALA A 236 17.93 40.82 -20.08
N HIS A 237 16.73 41.28 -20.46
CA HIS A 237 15.54 40.43 -20.59
C HIS A 237 15.25 39.98 -22.02
N ASN A 238 16.09 40.36 -22.99
CA ASN A 238 15.94 39.95 -24.38
C ASN A 238 16.53 38.55 -24.61
N LYS A 239 15.99 37.85 -25.61
CA LYS A 239 16.51 36.55 -26.03
C LYS A 239 17.81 36.73 -26.81
N ILE A 240 18.79 35.89 -26.50
CA ILE A 240 20.05 35.76 -27.21
C ILE A 240 20.12 34.38 -27.88
N THR A 241 20.82 34.31 -29.00
CA THR A 241 21.15 33.04 -29.68
C THR A 241 22.54 32.59 -29.25
N LEU A 242 22.66 31.33 -28.82
CA LEU A 242 23.89 30.69 -28.34
C LEU A 242 24.12 29.39 -29.12
N SER A 243 25.38 29.08 -29.41
CA SER A 243 25.75 27.87 -30.15
C SER A 243 26.42 26.86 -29.20
N CYS A 244 25.79 25.69 -29.01
CA CYS A 244 26.37 24.58 -28.25
C CYS A 244 27.15 23.65 -29.18
N PRO A 245 28.45 23.37 -28.92
CA PRO A 245 29.26 22.49 -29.78
C PRO A 245 28.68 21.09 -30.00
N VAL A 246 27.84 20.60 -29.07
CA VAL A 246 27.26 19.24 -29.11
C VAL A 246 25.82 19.21 -29.63
N HIS A 247 25.04 20.29 -29.41
CA HIS A 247 23.59 20.28 -29.63
C HIS A 247 23.08 21.37 -30.59
N GLY A 248 23.98 22.16 -31.18
CA GLY A 248 23.65 23.23 -32.11
C GLY A 248 23.11 24.50 -31.45
N ASP A 249 22.52 25.36 -32.29
CA ASP A 249 22.05 26.69 -31.91
C ASP A 249 20.76 26.62 -31.07
N PHE A 250 20.68 27.42 -30.01
CA PHE A 250 19.50 27.54 -29.16
C PHE A 250 19.34 28.96 -28.62
N GLN A 251 18.14 29.30 -28.17
CA GLN A 251 17.83 30.62 -27.64
C GLN A 251 17.51 30.58 -26.14
N MET A 252 17.98 31.60 -25.42
CA MET A 252 17.59 31.82 -24.03
C MET A 252 17.67 33.31 -23.65
N VAL A 253 17.12 33.68 -22.50
CA VAL A 253 17.17 35.08 -22.00
C VAL A 253 18.58 35.42 -21.52
N ALA A 254 19.08 36.62 -21.85
CA ALA A 254 20.45 37.05 -21.54
C ALA A 254 20.82 36.96 -20.05
N THR A 255 19.96 37.44 -19.14
CA THR A 255 20.20 37.30 -17.69
C THR A 255 20.22 35.86 -17.22
N ALA A 256 19.35 35.02 -17.78
CA ALA A 256 19.32 33.61 -17.42
C ALA A 256 20.63 32.91 -17.80
N HIS A 257 21.26 33.34 -18.89
CA HIS A 257 22.56 32.81 -19.31
C HIS A 257 23.70 33.29 -18.40
N LEU A 258 23.75 34.60 -18.11
CA LEU A 258 24.72 35.18 -17.16
C LEU A 258 24.64 34.54 -15.76
N ASN A 259 23.45 34.09 -15.34
CA ASN A 259 23.25 33.40 -14.06
C ASN A 259 23.58 31.89 -14.12
N GLY A 260 24.32 31.43 -15.12
CA GLY A 260 24.75 30.02 -15.23
C GLY A 260 23.76 29.10 -15.95
N GLY A 261 22.66 29.63 -16.49
CA GLY A 261 21.76 28.87 -17.35
C GLY A 261 22.42 28.53 -18.68
N GLY A 262 22.24 27.31 -19.18
CA GLY A 262 22.83 26.86 -20.44
C GLY A 262 21.91 25.93 -21.22
N CYS A 263 22.46 25.22 -22.20
CA CYS A 263 21.71 24.27 -23.03
C CYS A 263 20.94 23.26 -22.16
N ARG A 264 19.61 23.23 -22.28
CA ARG A 264 18.71 22.34 -21.49
C ARG A 264 18.99 20.85 -21.72
N LYS A 265 19.49 20.49 -22.90
CA LYS A 265 19.93 19.12 -23.21
C LYS A 265 21.20 18.74 -22.42
N CYS A 266 22.04 19.70 -22.06
CA CYS A 266 23.23 19.49 -21.22
C CYS A 266 22.94 19.52 -19.71
N SER A 267 21.98 20.33 -19.24
CA SER A 267 21.77 20.59 -17.81
C SER A 267 20.83 19.61 -17.10
N ASN A 268 20.08 18.78 -17.83
CA ASN A 268 19.17 17.81 -17.20
C ASN A 268 19.86 16.64 -16.47
N TYR A 269 21.20 16.54 -16.46
CA TYR A 269 21.91 15.45 -15.79
C TYR A 269 23.23 15.91 -15.15
N ARG A 270 23.37 15.73 -13.83
CA ARG A 270 24.71 15.54 -13.23
C ARG A 270 25.27 14.26 -13.86
N ARG A 271 26.21 14.41 -14.79
CA ARG A 271 26.87 13.27 -15.42
C ARG A 271 27.77 12.63 -14.36
N LEU A 272 27.34 11.48 -13.82
CA LEU A 272 28.19 10.63 -13.00
C LEU A 272 29.44 10.25 -13.81
N SER A 273 30.59 10.12 -13.18
CA SER A 273 31.71 9.41 -13.82
C SER A 273 31.36 7.92 -13.99
N ASN A 274 32.04 7.21 -14.89
CA ASN A 274 31.83 5.77 -15.04
C ASN A 274 32.07 5.04 -13.70
N GLY A 275 33.10 5.45 -12.94
CA GLY A 275 33.38 4.92 -11.59
C GLY A 275 32.26 5.20 -10.58
N GLU A 276 31.77 6.45 -10.49
CA GLU A 276 30.66 6.81 -9.58
C GLU A 276 29.36 6.06 -9.92
N TYR A 277 29.12 5.80 -11.21
CA TYR A 277 27.99 5.01 -11.66
C TYR A 277 28.11 3.56 -11.18
N LEU A 278 29.26 2.92 -11.43
CA LEU A 278 29.55 1.53 -11.04
C LEU A 278 29.44 1.32 -9.53
N ASP A 279 30.00 2.21 -8.71
CA ASP A 279 29.90 2.14 -7.24
C ASP A 279 28.46 2.13 -6.73
N ARG A 280 27.58 2.91 -7.38
CA ARG A 280 26.17 2.99 -6.99
C ARG A 280 25.41 1.74 -7.39
N VAL A 281 25.58 1.26 -8.62
CA VAL A 281 24.87 0.07 -9.09
C VAL A 281 25.36 -1.20 -8.39
N LEU A 282 26.64 -1.28 -8.01
CA LEU A 282 27.18 -2.35 -7.17
C LEU A 282 26.51 -2.38 -5.78
N LYS A 283 26.29 -1.23 -5.16
CA LYS A 283 25.57 -1.11 -3.88
C LYS A 283 24.09 -1.50 -4.01
N ILE A 284 23.44 -1.09 -5.11
CA ILE A 284 22.01 -1.37 -5.35
C ILE A 284 21.78 -2.86 -5.63
N HIS A 285 22.58 -3.47 -6.50
CA HIS A 285 22.38 -4.83 -7.00
C HIS A 285 23.19 -5.91 -6.26
N GLN A 286 23.96 -5.52 -5.23
CA GLN A 286 24.61 -6.40 -4.24
C GLN A 286 25.31 -7.64 -4.83
N GLY A 287 25.98 -7.49 -5.97
CA GLY A 287 26.80 -8.54 -6.59
C GLY A 287 26.06 -9.53 -7.52
N ILE A 288 24.81 -9.24 -7.91
CA ILE A 288 24.01 -10.03 -8.87
C ILE A 288 24.54 -9.88 -10.31
N TYR A 289 25.14 -8.73 -10.62
CA TYR A 289 25.66 -8.37 -11.94
C TYR A 289 27.17 -8.16 -11.89
N THR A 290 27.83 -8.38 -13.02
CA THR A 290 29.16 -7.87 -13.30
C THR A 290 29.08 -6.81 -14.40
N TYR A 291 30.10 -5.96 -14.45
CA TYR A 291 30.09 -4.73 -15.26
C TYR A 291 31.33 -4.65 -16.15
N ASP A 292 31.95 -5.80 -16.45
CA ASP A 292 33.19 -5.90 -17.22
C ASP A 292 33.04 -5.32 -18.64
N LYS A 293 31.80 -5.29 -19.14
CA LYS A 293 31.43 -4.73 -20.45
C LYS A 293 30.64 -3.42 -20.34
N ALA A 294 30.56 -2.82 -19.17
CA ALA A 294 29.75 -1.62 -18.94
C ALA A 294 30.46 -0.36 -19.46
N ASN A 295 29.79 0.35 -20.35
CA ASN A 295 30.21 1.68 -20.81
C ASN A 295 29.12 2.71 -20.50
N TYR A 296 29.31 3.50 -19.43
CA TYR A 296 28.36 4.54 -19.06
C TYR A 296 28.60 5.82 -19.88
N LEU A 297 27.67 6.12 -20.79
CA LEU A 297 27.70 7.35 -21.61
C LEU A 297 26.80 8.46 -21.04
N GLY A 298 25.82 8.11 -20.20
CA GLY A 298 24.87 9.03 -19.56
C GLY A 298 23.60 8.30 -19.09
N MET A 299 22.76 8.98 -18.30
CA MET A 299 21.64 8.34 -17.61
C MET A 299 20.56 7.75 -18.54
N TYR A 300 20.36 8.30 -19.73
CA TYR A 300 19.41 7.77 -20.71
C TYR A 300 20.04 6.89 -21.78
N TYR A 301 21.35 6.64 -21.71
CA TYR A 301 22.01 5.75 -22.64
C TYR A 301 21.97 4.32 -22.09
N PRO A 302 21.84 3.32 -22.99
CA PRO A 302 21.93 1.93 -22.59
C PRO A 302 23.36 1.62 -22.12
N VAL A 303 23.45 0.88 -21.02
CA VAL A 303 24.69 0.27 -20.54
C VAL A 303 24.58 -1.25 -20.67
N THR A 304 25.67 -1.89 -21.09
CA THR A 304 25.77 -3.36 -21.11
C THR A 304 26.12 -3.85 -19.72
N VAL A 305 25.30 -4.77 -19.19
CA VAL A 305 25.44 -5.35 -17.87
C VAL A 305 25.42 -6.86 -18.01
N THR A 306 26.32 -7.55 -17.31
CA THR A 306 26.41 -9.01 -17.37
C THR A 306 25.70 -9.62 -16.17
N CYS A 307 24.64 -10.38 -16.42
CA CYS A 307 24.00 -11.19 -15.40
C CYS A 307 24.76 -12.50 -15.21
N LYS A 308 25.20 -12.77 -13.99
CA LYS A 308 25.89 -14.03 -13.63
C LYS A 308 25.10 -15.30 -14.02
N GLN A 309 23.77 -15.20 -14.14
CA GLN A 309 22.89 -16.32 -14.52
C GLN A 309 22.46 -16.33 -15.99
N HIS A 310 22.39 -15.17 -16.65
CA HIS A 310 21.71 -15.05 -17.94
C HIS A 310 22.56 -14.41 -19.05
N GLY A 311 23.82 -14.09 -18.75
CA GLY A 311 24.72 -13.41 -19.67
C GLY A 311 24.41 -11.93 -19.83
N ASP A 312 24.94 -11.36 -20.92
CA ASP A 312 24.92 -9.93 -21.19
C ASP A 312 23.52 -9.44 -21.59
N PHE A 313 23.16 -8.25 -21.12
CA PHE A 313 21.95 -7.54 -21.54
C PHE A 313 22.20 -6.03 -21.49
N THR A 314 21.38 -5.27 -22.22
CA THR A 314 21.40 -3.80 -22.17
C THR A 314 20.24 -3.26 -21.36
N VAL A 315 20.49 -2.19 -20.60
CA VAL A 315 19.48 -1.49 -19.81
C VAL A 315 19.83 -0.01 -19.77
N GLU A 316 18.82 0.87 -19.81
CA GLU A 316 19.08 2.30 -19.61
C GLU A 316 19.69 2.54 -18.22
N ALA A 317 20.76 3.32 -18.16
CA ALA A 317 21.54 3.52 -16.94
C ALA A 317 20.71 4.09 -15.78
N TYR A 318 19.76 4.98 -16.05
CA TYR A 318 18.80 5.51 -15.07
C TYR A 318 17.92 4.41 -14.49
N ASN A 319 17.35 3.56 -15.34
CA ASN A 319 16.50 2.46 -14.91
C ASN A 319 17.29 1.46 -14.06
N HIS A 320 18.58 1.26 -14.39
CA HIS A 320 19.45 0.41 -13.60
C HIS A 320 19.77 0.98 -12.21
N LEU A 321 19.99 2.29 -12.11
CA LEU A 321 20.18 3.00 -10.83
C LEU A 321 18.91 3.07 -9.96
N THR A 322 17.72 2.96 -10.56
CA THR A 322 16.46 2.91 -9.81
C THR A 322 16.08 1.48 -9.37
N GLY A 323 16.94 0.49 -9.66
CA GLY A 323 16.80 -0.90 -9.22
C GLY A 323 16.31 -1.87 -10.30
N SER A 324 16.13 -1.43 -11.54
CA SER A 324 15.80 -2.33 -12.66
C SER A 324 17.02 -3.17 -13.04
N GLY A 325 16.87 -4.48 -13.14
CA GLY A 325 17.95 -5.41 -13.45
C GLY A 325 17.80 -6.10 -14.81
N CYS A 326 18.50 -7.22 -14.98
CA CYS A 326 18.41 -8.08 -16.16
C CYS A 326 16.95 -8.32 -16.54
N PRO A 327 16.51 -8.10 -17.79
CA PRO A 327 15.14 -8.39 -18.23
C PRO A 327 14.72 -9.85 -18.04
N ARG A 328 15.66 -10.76 -17.78
CA ARG A 328 15.37 -12.15 -17.39
C ARG A 328 15.25 -12.33 -15.86
N CYS A 329 15.89 -11.46 -15.05
CA CYS A 329 15.81 -11.44 -13.58
C CYS A 329 14.74 -10.48 -13.01
N CYS A 330 14.54 -9.33 -13.65
CA CYS A 330 13.80 -8.15 -13.17
C CYS A 330 12.50 -7.91 -13.95
N LYS A 331 12.16 -8.82 -14.86
CA LYS A 331 10.76 -9.03 -15.16
C LYS A 331 10.07 -9.42 -13.86
N SER A 332 9.19 -8.58 -13.36
CA SER A 332 7.96 -9.00 -12.65
C SER A 332 7.10 -9.94 -13.52
N SER A 333 7.70 -10.81 -14.35
CA SER A 333 7.06 -11.49 -15.46
C SER A 333 7.91 -12.64 -16.07
N SER A 334 8.73 -13.35 -15.29
CA SER A 334 9.17 -14.71 -15.66
C SER A 334 8.46 -15.74 -14.79
N ALA A 335 8.57 -15.65 -13.46
CA ALA A 335 7.89 -16.58 -12.56
C ALA A 335 6.35 -16.41 -12.58
N GLU A 336 5.83 -15.18 -12.57
CA GLU A 336 4.39 -14.92 -12.74
C GLU A 336 3.89 -15.40 -14.11
N LYS A 337 4.67 -15.18 -15.19
CA LYS A 337 4.33 -15.70 -16.53
C LYS A 337 4.40 -17.22 -16.59
N GLN A 338 5.38 -17.85 -15.95
CA GLN A 338 5.48 -19.31 -15.84
C GLN A 338 4.31 -19.87 -15.04
N LEU A 339 3.94 -19.23 -13.93
CA LEU A 339 2.76 -19.60 -13.13
C LEU A 339 1.48 -19.45 -13.95
N ARG A 340 1.32 -18.33 -14.66
CA ARG A 340 0.19 -18.08 -15.56
C ARG A 340 0.11 -19.12 -16.67
N GLN A 341 1.21 -19.34 -17.40
CA GLN A 341 1.27 -20.33 -18.46
C GLN A 341 0.94 -21.72 -17.92
N TYR A 342 1.50 -22.07 -16.75
CA TYR A 342 1.21 -23.33 -16.09
C TYR A 342 -0.27 -23.49 -15.73
N ILE A 343 -0.92 -22.43 -15.24
CA ILE A 343 -2.37 -22.43 -14.95
C ILE A 343 -3.18 -22.57 -16.25
N GLU A 344 -2.82 -21.84 -17.30
CA GLU A 344 -3.46 -21.94 -18.63
C GLU A 344 -3.36 -23.37 -19.17
N ASP A 345 -2.17 -23.98 -19.13
CA ASP A 345 -1.95 -25.36 -19.57
C ASP A 345 -2.79 -26.36 -18.77
N LEU A 346 -2.90 -26.17 -17.45
CA LEU A 346 -3.76 -27.02 -16.61
C LEU A 346 -5.25 -26.83 -16.94
N LEU A 347 -5.70 -25.61 -17.23
CA LEU A 347 -7.08 -25.36 -17.64
C LEU A 347 -7.39 -26.02 -18.99
N VAL A 348 -6.46 -26.02 -19.94
CA VAL A 348 -6.62 -26.80 -21.19
C VAL A 348 -6.85 -28.27 -20.88
N ILE A 349 -6.02 -28.87 -20.02
CA ILE A 349 -6.19 -30.27 -19.61
C ILE A 349 -7.56 -30.50 -18.96
N ARG A 350 -8.02 -29.56 -18.11
CA ARG A 350 -9.32 -29.64 -17.46
C ARG A 350 -10.46 -29.62 -18.50
N LEU A 351 -10.43 -28.66 -19.40
CA LEU A 351 -11.45 -28.46 -20.42
C LEU A 351 -11.52 -29.65 -21.41
N ARG A 352 -10.38 -30.26 -21.72
CA ARG A 352 -10.34 -31.50 -22.52
C ARG A 352 -11.00 -32.68 -21.82
N LYS A 353 -10.80 -32.81 -20.50
CA LYS A 353 -11.51 -33.83 -19.70
C LYS A 353 -13.02 -33.59 -19.66
N GLU A 354 -13.45 -32.35 -19.85
CA GLU A 354 -14.87 -31.96 -19.98
C GLU A 354 -15.38 -32.09 -21.43
N GLY A 355 -14.59 -32.66 -22.36
CA GLY A 355 -15.01 -32.98 -23.73
C GLY A 355 -14.70 -31.90 -24.78
N LYS A 356 -13.98 -30.83 -24.43
CA LYS A 356 -13.61 -29.78 -25.40
C LYS A 356 -12.44 -30.21 -26.30
N VAL A 357 -12.55 -29.88 -27.59
CA VAL A 357 -11.47 -30.07 -28.58
C VAL A 357 -10.27 -29.17 -28.24
N GLU A 358 -9.04 -29.63 -28.52
CA GLU A 358 -7.76 -29.00 -28.11
C GLU A 358 -7.69 -27.50 -28.42
N GLU A 359 -8.00 -27.10 -29.65
CA GLU A 359 -7.92 -25.69 -30.08
C GLU A 359 -8.90 -24.80 -29.31
N PHE A 360 -10.15 -25.24 -29.19
CA PHE A 360 -11.18 -24.54 -28.43
C PHE A 360 -10.87 -24.51 -26.92
N ALA A 361 -10.26 -25.58 -26.39
CA ALA A 361 -9.82 -25.62 -24.99
C ALA A 361 -8.71 -24.60 -24.72
N ARG A 362 -7.77 -24.40 -25.66
CA ARG A 362 -6.70 -23.39 -25.56
C ARG A 362 -7.25 -21.97 -25.55
N ASP A 363 -8.16 -21.66 -26.47
CA ASP A 363 -8.78 -20.33 -26.54
C ASP A 363 -9.64 -20.04 -25.30
N ALA A 364 -10.46 -21.01 -24.89
CA ALA A 364 -11.27 -20.90 -23.69
C ALA A 364 -10.41 -20.75 -22.41
N ALA A 365 -9.32 -21.50 -22.28
CA ALA A 365 -8.40 -21.37 -21.14
C ALA A 365 -7.78 -19.97 -21.05
N LYS A 366 -7.32 -19.41 -22.17
CA LYS A 366 -6.79 -18.03 -22.24
C LYS A 366 -7.85 -17.00 -21.86
N THR A 367 -9.10 -17.20 -22.29
CA THR A 367 -10.21 -16.30 -21.98
C THR A 367 -10.63 -16.38 -20.50
N MET A 368 -10.54 -17.57 -19.90
CA MET A 368 -10.85 -17.78 -18.48
C MET A 368 -9.82 -17.13 -17.55
N VAL A 369 -8.56 -17.07 -17.95
CA VAL A 369 -7.46 -16.48 -17.15
C VAL A 369 -7.38 -14.99 -17.41
N GLN A 370 -7.67 -14.20 -16.38
CA GLN A 370 -7.66 -12.75 -16.44
C GLN A 370 -6.46 -12.21 -15.64
N PRO A 371 -5.37 -11.78 -16.31
CA PRO A 371 -4.24 -11.17 -15.63
C PRO A 371 -4.58 -9.77 -15.14
N GLN A 372 -3.97 -9.34 -14.03
CA GLN A 372 -4.16 -7.99 -13.46
C GLN A 372 -5.65 -7.65 -13.31
N TYR A 373 -6.41 -8.58 -12.72
CA TYR A 373 -7.85 -8.46 -12.57
C TYR A 373 -8.21 -7.47 -11.45
N ARG A 374 -8.94 -6.40 -11.80
CA ARG A 374 -9.27 -5.34 -10.85
C ARG A 374 -10.41 -5.76 -9.92
N VAL A 375 -10.16 -5.73 -8.62
CA VAL A 375 -11.16 -5.88 -7.55
C VAL A 375 -11.30 -4.59 -6.76
N SER A 376 -12.49 -4.33 -6.20
CA SER A 376 -12.77 -3.05 -5.53
C SER A 376 -13.70 -3.14 -4.33
N TYR A 377 -13.48 -2.22 -3.38
CA TYR A 377 -14.38 -1.99 -2.24
C TYR A 377 -14.46 -0.48 -1.98
N GLY A 378 -15.60 0.14 -2.28
CA GLY A 378 -15.74 1.60 -2.27
C GLY A 378 -14.75 2.27 -3.22
N SER A 379 -13.95 3.21 -2.71
CA SER A 379 -12.87 3.88 -3.48
C SER A 379 -11.55 3.10 -3.52
N MET A 380 -11.47 1.93 -2.86
CA MET A 380 -10.25 1.13 -2.84
C MET A 380 -10.22 0.18 -4.02
N HIS A 381 -9.11 0.19 -4.75
CA HIS A 381 -8.87 -0.70 -5.88
C HIS A 381 -7.62 -1.54 -5.62
N ARG A 382 -7.67 -2.82 -6.01
CA ARG A 382 -6.54 -3.76 -6.02
C ARG A 382 -6.57 -4.56 -7.33
N TYR A 383 -5.43 -5.11 -7.71
CA TYR A 383 -5.28 -5.93 -8.91
C TYR A 383 -4.81 -7.31 -8.50
N LEU A 384 -5.54 -8.35 -8.88
CA LEU A 384 -5.14 -9.73 -8.70
C LEU A 384 -4.22 -10.15 -9.84
N ASP A 385 -3.09 -10.78 -9.55
CA ASP A 385 -2.09 -11.10 -10.60
C ASP A 385 -2.68 -12.01 -11.67
N ILE A 386 -3.35 -13.08 -11.24
CA ILE A 386 -4.00 -14.07 -12.12
C ILE A 386 -5.35 -14.45 -11.51
N ALA A 387 -6.47 -14.02 -12.10
CA ALA A 387 -7.80 -14.40 -11.67
C ALA A 387 -8.47 -15.37 -12.65
N ILE A 388 -9.29 -16.27 -12.13
CA ILE A 388 -10.21 -17.13 -12.88
C ILE A 388 -11.61 -16.93 -12.28
N PRO A 389 -12.29 -15.80 -12.58
CA PRO A 389 -13.52 -15.42 -11.89
C PRO A 389 -14.62 -16.48 -11.98
N GLY A 390 -14.72 -17.20 -13.10
CA GLY A 390 -15.69 -18.28 -13.29
C GLY A 390 -15.53 -19.47 -12.33
N LEU A 391 -14.37 -19.60 -11.67
CA LEU A 391 -14.11 -20.59 -10.63
C LEU A 391 -14.05 -19.99 -9.22
N GLY A 392 -14.26 -18.67 -9.07
CA GLY A 392 -14.08 -17.98 -7.78
C GLY A 392 -12.64 -18.07 -7.23
N LEU A 393 -11.66 -18.23 -8.12
CA LEU A 393 -10.27 -18.58 -7.80
C LEU A 393 -9.31 -17.52 -8.33
N ALA A 394 -8.28 -17.18 -7.56
CA ALA A 394 -7.17 -16.35 -8.00
C ALA A 394 -5.85 -16.76 -7.38
N PHE A 395 -4.77 -16.35 -8.04
CA PHE A 395 -3.39 -16.60 -7.64
C PHE A 395 -2.63 -15.28 -7.59
N GLU A 396 -1.86 -15.13 -6.52
CA GLU A 396 -1.04 -13.97 -6.22
C GLU A 396 0.41 -14.42 -6.14
N TYR A 397 1.29 -13.83 -6.94
CA TYR A 397 2.73 -14.08 -6.89
C TYR A 397 3.42 -12.97 -6.09
N ASN A 398 3.76 -13.27 -4.83
CA ASN A 398 4.24 -12.28 -3.88
C ASN A 398 5.77 -12.30 -3.82
N GLY A 399 6.41 -11.39 -4.58
CA GLY A 399 7.86 -11.17 -4.50
C GLY A 399 8.28 -10.74 -3.09
N LEU A 400 9.27 -11.41 -2.49
CA LEU A 400 9.59 -11.22 -1.06
C LEU A 400 10.03 -9.78 -0.76
N PHE A 401 10.93 -9.23 -1.56
CA PHE A 401 11.39 -7.84 -1.39
C PHE A 401 10.24 -6.85 -1.57
N TRP A 402 9.45 -7.02 -2.63
CA TRP A 402 8.37 -6.10 -3.02
C TRP A 402 7.22 -6.06 -2.02
N HIS A 403 6.92 -7.18 -1.38
CA HIS A 403 5.85 -7.31 -0.39
C HIS A 403 6.34 -7.19 1.06
N SER A 404 7.61 -6.84 1.28
CA SER A 404 8.17 -6.61 2.61
C SER A 404 8.07 -5.15 3.05
N GLU A 405 8.42 -4.90 4.31
CA GLU A 405 8.57 -3.55 4.86
C GLU A 405 9.66 -2.72 4.17
N ALA A 406 10.59 -3.34 3.43
CA ALA A 406 11.56 -2.61 2.60
C ALA A 406 10.85 -1.68 1.60
N ARG A 407 9.63 -2.04 1.17
CA ARG A 407 8.77 -1.25 0.28
C ARG A 407 7.59 -0.64 1.02
N LYS A 408 7.67 -0.54 2.36
CA LYS A 408 6.63 0.01 3.25
C LYS A 408 5.29 -0.73 3.13
N THR A 409 5.33 -2.02 2.79
CA THR A 409 4.12 -2.87 2.74
C THR A 409 3.53 -3.00 4.14
N LYS A 410 2.22 -2.82 4.27
CA LYS A 410 1.52 -2.88 5.56
C LYS A 410 1.33 -4.33 6.03
N PRO A 411 1.28 -4.59 7.36
CA PRO A 411 1.08 -5.93 7.89
C PRO A 411 -0.20 -6.64 7.43
N ASP A 412 -1.26 -5.88 7.16
CA ASP A 412 -2.57 -6.37 6.74
C ASP A 412 -2.74 -6.43 5.22
N TYR A 413 -1.70 -6.10 4.44
CA TYR A 413 -1.80 -5.92 2.99
C TYR A 413 -2.37 -7.15 2.26
N HIS A 414 -1.81 -8.33 2.50
CA HIS A 414 -2.23 -9.56 1.82
C HIS A 414 -3.63 -9.99 2.26
N MET A 415 -3.88 -10.00 3.57
CA MET A 415 -5.20 -10.31 4.14
C MET A 415 -6.29 -9.40 3.54
N TYR A 416 -6.04 -8.09 3.50
CA TYR A 416 -6.99 -7.12 2.97
C TYR A 416 -7.24 -7.32 1.47
N LYS A 417 -6.21 -7.71 0.71
CA LYS A 417 -6.34 -8.06 -0.71
C LYS A 417 -7.24 -9.27 -0.90
N SER A 418 -7.07 -10.34 -0.11
CA SER A 418 -7.96 -11.51 -0.14
C SER A 418 -9.40 -11.14 0.24
N SER A 419 -9.60 -10.30 1.27
CA SER A 419 -10.95 -9.86 1.69
C SER A 419 -11.67 -9.05 0.61
N ILE A 420 -10.96 -8.19 -0.12
CA ILE A 420 -11.57 -7.47 -1.25
C ILE A 420 -11.92 -8.45 -2.38
N ALA A 421 -11.06 -9.43 -2.67
CA ALA A 421 -11.34 -10.43 -3.69
C ALA A 421 -12.59 -11.26 -3.35
N ASP A 422 -12.72 -11.71 -2.11
CA ASP A 422 -13.89 -12.43 -1.61
C ASP A 422 -15.17 -11.59 -1.78
N TYR A 423 -15.14 -10.31 -1.39
CA TYR A 423 -16.25 -9.37 -1.64
C TYR A 423 -16.63 -9.26 -3.14
N ASN A 424 -15.67 -9.47 -4.05
CA ASN A 424 -15.90 -9.47 -5.50
C ASN A 424 -16.14 -10.89 -6.06
N CYS A 425 -16.63 -11.82 -5.24
CA CYS A 425 -16.95 -13.21 -5.62
C CYS A 425 -15.73 -14.06 -6.03
N ILE A 426 -14.55 -13.76 -5.50
CA ILE A 426 -13.32 -14.56 -5.66
C ILE A 426 -12.83 -14.97 -4.27
N PRO A 427 -13.52 -15.93 -3.60
CA PRO A 427 -13.22 -16.31 -2.22
C PRO A 427 -11.91 -17.09 -2.06
N ASP A 428 -11.41 -17.76 -3.10
CA ASP A 428 -10.21 -18.60 -3.03
C ASP A 428 -9.02 -17.87 -3.66
N VAL A 429 -8.28 -17.10 -2.86
CA VAL A 429 -7.05 -16.41 -3.29
C VAL A 429 -5.84 -17.09 -2.68
N LEU A 430 -5.02 -17.69 -3.54
CA LEU A 430 -3.76 -18.33 -3.11
C LEU A 430 -2.60 -17.34 -3.25
N HIS A 431 -2.01 -16.95 -2.12
CA HIS A 431 -0.78 -16.17 -2.10
C HIS A 431 0.42 -17.11 -2.12
N ILE A 432 1.06 -17.20 -3.29
CA ILE A 432 2.30 -17.94 -3.49
C ILE A 432 3.44 -16.94 -3.29
N PHE A 433 4.24 -17.12 -2.24
CA PHE A 433 5.43 -16.29 -2.07
C PHE A 433 6.56 -16.78 -2.97
N GLU A 434 7.45 -15.87 -3.32
CA GLU A 434 8.56 -16.15 -4.23
C GLU A 434 9.43 -17.34 -3.79
N ASP A 435 9.68 -17.51 -2.49
CA ASP A 435 10.42 -18.67 -1.96
C ASP A 435 9.63 -19.98 -2.04
N ASP A 436 8.29 -19.95 -1.92
CA ASP A 436 7.45 -21.13 -2.15
C ASP A 436 7.62 -21.62 -3.59
N TRP A 437 7.63 -20.69 -4.57
CA TRP A 437 7.80 -21.04 -5.98
C TRP A 437 9.21 -21.55 -6.29
N ILE A 438 10.24 -20.98 -5.68
CA ILE A 438 11.65 -21.35 -5.93
C ILE A 438 12.00 -22.68 -5.25
N TYR A 439 11.69 -22.83 -3.97
CA TYR A 439 12.19 -23.95 -3.16
C TYR A 439 11.17 -25.05 -2.95
N ARG A 440 9.87 -24.78 -3.15
CA ARG A 440 8.76 -25.72 -2.92
C ARG A 440 7.88 -25.88 -4.16
N ASN A 441 8.47 -25.73 -5.35
CA ASN A 441 7.76 -25.71 -6.64
C ASN A 441 6.83 -26.92 -6.83
N GLN A 442 7.30 -28.12 -6.48
CA GLN A 442 6.50 -29.35 -6.59
C GLN A 442 5.24 -29.31 -5.71
N ALA A 443 5.35 -28.88 -4.45
CA ALA A 443 4.21 -28.74 -3.56
C ALA A 443 3.22 -27.68 -4.05
N VAL A 444 3.72 -26.53 -4.53
CA VAL A 444 2.88 -25.47 -5.13
C VAL A 444 2.11 -26.00 -6.33
N ARG A 445 2.79 -26.70 -7.26
CA ARG A 445 2.15 -27.30 -8.45
C ARG A 445 1.08 -28.33 -8.08
N SER A 446 1.34 -29.19 -7.09
CA SER A 446 0.36 -30.16 -6.60
C SER A 446 -0.88 -29.48 -6.00
N MET A 447 -0.69 -28.40 -5.24
CA MET A 447 -1.77 -27.60 -4.67
C MET A 447 -2.62 -26.94 -5.77
N ILE A 448 -2.01 -26.34 -6.79
CA ILE A 448 -2.73 -25.75 -7.93
C ILE A 448 -3.55 -26.82 -8.66
N LYS A 449 -2.97 -28.00 -8.93
CA LYS A 449 -3.71 -29.14 -9.53
C LYS A 449 -4.90 -29.56 -8.68
N TYR A 450 -4.77 -29.53 -7.35
CA TYR A 450 -5.87 -29.85 -6.45
C TYR A 450 -7.00 -28.81 -6.54
N ARG A 451 -6.68 -27.51 -6.50
CA ARG A 451 -7.65 -26.41 -6.63
C ARG A 451 -8.39 -26.42 -7.97
N LEU A 452 -7.69 -26.77 -9.05
CA LEU A 452 -8.28 -26.94 -10.38
C LEU A 452 -9.00 -28.28 -10.58
N GLY A 453 -9.10 -29.13 -9.55
CA GLY A 453 -9.80 -30.42 -9.64
C GLY A 453 -9.10 -31.48 -10.50
N LEU A 454 -7.81 -31.31 -10.79
CA LEU A 454 -7.02 -32.15 -11.68
C LEU A 454 -6.16 -33.19 -10.96
N ALA A 455 -6.03 -33.09 -9.64
CA ALA A 455 -5.30 -34.07 -8.84
C ALA A 455 -5.88 -35.48 -9.02
N LYS A 456 -5.02 -36.49 -9.23
CA LYS A 456 -5.42 -37.89 -9.36
C LYS A 456 -6.14 -38.33 -8.09
N ARG A 457 -7.36 -38.83 -8.23
CA ARG A 457 -8.25 -39.22 -7.13
C ARG A 457 -8.20 -40.71 -6.86
N ILE A 458 -8.12 -41.07 -5.58
CA ILE A 458 -8.31 -42.44 -5.08
C ILE A 458 -9.18 -42.40 -3.83
N GLY A 459 -9.89 -43.49 -3.52
CA GLY A 459 -10.63 -43.61 -2.26
C GLY A 459 -9.74 -44.09 -1.12
N ALA A 460 -9.97 -43.63 0.10
CA ALA A 460 -9.22 -44.12 1.28
C ALA A 460 -9.46 -45.60 1.61
N ARG A 461 -10.47 -46.23 1.00
CA ARG A 461 -10.75 -47.68 1.13
C ARG A 461 -9.68 -48.55 0.47
N VAL A 462 -9.03 -48.06 -0.59
CA VAL A 462 -7.99 -48.81 -1.32
C VAL A 462 -6.58 -48.55 -0.76
N THR A 463 -6.47 -47.87 0.38
CA THR A 463 -5.19 -47.58 1.02
C THR A 463 -5.10 -48.30 2.35
N GLU A 464 -3.91 -48.75 2.72
CA GLU A 464 -3.62 -49.23 4.07
C GLU A 464 -3.29 -48.03 4.98
N CYS A 465 -3.71 -48.05 6.25
CA CYS A 465 -3.40 -47.00 7.21
C CYS A 465 -2.52 -47.58 8.32
N ARG A 466 -1.30 -47.06 8.47
CA ARG A 466 -0.34 -47.52 9.48
C ARG A 466 0.56 -46.40 10.00
N PRO A 467 1.23 -46.57 11.15
CA PRO A 467 2.29 -45.67 11.59
C PRO A 467 3.41 -45.56 10.57
N VAL A 468 4.07 -44.40 10.55
CA VAL A 468 5.19 -44.09 9.65
C VAL A 468 6.38 -43.60 10.47
N GLU A 469 7.57 -44.07 10.12
CA GLU A 469 8.79 -43.59 10.77
C GLU A 469 9.03 -42.11 10.49
N HIS A 470 9.61 -41.41 11.47
CA HIS A 470 9.84 -39.98 11.37
C HIS A 470 10.65 -39.58 10.12
N LYS A 471 11.66 -40.39 9.73
CA LYS A 471 12.51 -40.13 8.57
C LYS A 471 11.72 -40.17 7.25
N GLU A 472 10.89 -41.19 7.07
CA GLU A 472 10.03 -41.34 5.90
C GLU A 472 8.98 -40.22 5.84
N ALA A 473 8.30 -39.96 6.96
CA ALA A 473 7.30 -38.89 7.05
C ALA A 473 7.92 -37.51 6.77
N LYS A 474 9.11 -37.22 7.32
CA LYS A 474 9.85 -35.98 7.08
C LYS A 474 10.12 -35.79 5.58
N SER A 475 10.67 -36.81 4.92
CA SER A 475 10.92 -36.76 3.47
C SER A 475 9.63 -36.51 2.70
N PHE A 476 8.54 -37.16 3.09
CA PHE A 476 7.24 -36.98 2.45
C PHE A 476 6.69 -35.55 2.59
N TYR A 477 6.77 -34.95 3.77
CA TYR A 477 6.35 -33.56 4.00
C TYR A 477 7.23 -32.55 3.25
N ASP A 478 8.54 -32.77 3.19
CA ASP A 478 9.46 -31.88 2.46
C ASP A 478 9.13 -31.83 0.95
N THR A 479 8.59 -32.92 0.40
CA THR A 479 8.16 -33.00 -1.00
C THR A 479 6.72 -32.49 -1.22
N HIS A 480 5.78 -32.86 -0.36
CA HIS A 480 4.34 -32.72 -0.63
C HIS A 480 3.62 -31.65 0.21
N HIS A 481 4.29 -31.07 1.22
CA HIS A 481 3.73 -30.00 2.03
C HIS A 481 4.45 -28.68 1.72
N ILE A 482 3.70 -27.60 1.50
CA ILE A 482 4.28 -26.29 1.15
C ILE A 482 5.16 -25.71 2.27
N GLN A 483 4.87 -26.03 3.53
CA GLN A 483 5.71 -25.64 4.68
C GLN A 483 6.85 -26.63 4.96
N GLY A 484 6.95 -27.72 4.19
CA GLY A 484 7.84 -28.83 4.49
C GLY A 484 7.53 -29.54 5.81
N ALA A 485 8.50 -30.34 6.27
CA ALA A 485 8.42 -31.02 7.55
C ALA A 485 8.45 -30.03 8.74
N SER A 486 7.74 -30.36 9.81
CA SER A 486 7.76 -29.58 11.05
C SER A 486 8.97 -29.94 11.92
N ILE A 487 9.51 -28.95 12.63
CA ILE A 487 10.59 -29.11 13.62
C ILE A 487 10.06 -29.45 15.03
N ALA A 488 8.74 -29.64 15.20
CA ALA A 488 8.17 -30.00 16.49
C ALA A 488 8.78 -31.31 17.02
N SER A 489 9.13 -31.34 18.30
CA SER A 489 9.67 -32.53 18.96
C SER A 489 8.58 -33.59 19.15
N ASN A 490 9.02 -34.85 19.25
CA ASN A 490 8.19 -36.01 19.58
C ASN A 490 6.92 -36.13 18.71
N GLN A 491 7.06 -35.89 17.41
CA GLN A 491 5.95 -36.06 16.48
C GLN A 491 5.68 -37.54 16.20
N ILE A 492 4.40 -37.92 16.27
CA ILE A 492 3.88 -39.22 15.82
C ILE A 492 3.30 -39.04 14.41
N HIS A 493 3.49 -40.03 13.54
CA HIS A 493 3.08 -39.95 12.13
C HIS A 493 2.24 -41.17 11.75
N TYR A 494 1.13 -40.90 11.08
CA TYR A 494 0.31 -41.91 10.41
C TYR A 494 0.33 -41.68 8.92
N GLY A 495 0.33 -42.77 8.14
CA GLY A 495 0.41 -42.75 6.69
C GLY A 495 -0.65 -43.62 6.03
N LEU A 496 -1.07 -43.19 4.85
CA LEU A 496 -1.86 -43.99 3.93
C LEU A 496 -0.94 -44.54 2.84
N PHE A 497 -0.96 -45.84 2.65
CA PHE A 497 -0.15 -46.54 1.65
C PHE A 497 -1.03 -47.12 0.56
N LYS A 498 -0.58 -46.99 -0.70
CA LYS A 498 -1.16 -47.70 -1.84
C LYS A 498 -0.03 -48.39 -2.58
N ASP A 499 -0.12 -49.69 -2.80
CA ASP A 499 0.91 -50.48 -3.47
C ASP A 499 2.30 -50.28 -2.80
N ASN A 500 2.33 -50.30 -1.46
CA ASN A 500 3.47 -49.97 -0.60
C ASN A 500 4.07 -48.55 -0.74
N GLN A 501 3.44 -47.66 -1.49
CA GLN A 501 3.86 -46.26 -1.61
C GLN A 501 3.06 -45.36 -0.66
N LEU A 502 3.75 -44.52 0.12
CA LEU A 502 3.11 -43.51 0.96
C LEU A 502 2.44 -42.45 0.08
N VAL A 503 1.12 -42.31 0.19
CA VAL A 503 0.30 -41.39 -0.61
C VAL A 503 -0.28 -40.23 0.18
N ALA A 504 -0.40 -40.35 1.50
CA ALA A 504 -0.78 -39.26 2.40
C ALA A 504 -0.21 -39.50 3.80
N ALA A 505 0.11 -38.43 4.53
CA ALA A 505 0.62 -38.51 5.90
C ALA A 505 0.02 -37.41 6.78
N MET A 506 -0.17 -37.72 8.06
CA MET A 506 -0.63 -36.79 9.09
C MET A 506 0.23 -36.94 10.34
N SER A 507 0.65 -35.81 10.93
CA SER A 507 1.47 -35.81 12.14
C SER A 507 0.82 -35.09 13.31
N PHE A 508 1.11 -35.59 14.51
CA PHE A 508 0.61 -35.09 15.78
C PHE A 508 1.76 -34.88 16.77
N SER A 509 1.63 -33.92 17.67
CA SER A 509 2.59 -33.69 18.77
C SER A 509 1.85 -33.36 20.07
N GLY A 510 2.37 -33.85 21.20
CA GLY A 510 1.91 -33.45 22.53
C GLY A 510 2.38 -32.05 22.94
N HIS A 511 3.10 -31.34 22.07
CA HIS A 511 3.50 -29.95 22.27
C HIS A 511 2.76 -29.04 21.30
N SER A 512 2.36 -27.85 21.76
CA SER A 512 1.83 -26.85 20.84
C SER A 512 2.96 -26.06 20.16
N SER A 513 2.80 -25.80 18.87
CA SER A 513 3.62 -24.85 18.11
C SER A 513 3.35 -23.38 18.48
N GLY A 514 2.23 -23.11 19.18
CA GLY A 514 1.91 -21.81 19.75
C GLY A 514 2.46 -21.61 21.16
N ARG A 515 2.14 -20.46 21.79
CA ARG A 515 2.44 -20.22 23.22
C ARG A 515 1.45 -20.90 24.17
N ARG A 516 0.56 -21.75 23.63
CA ARG A 516 -0.47 -22.43 24.42
C ARG A 516 0.15 -23.65 25.09
N VAL A 517 -0.05 -23.77 26.39
CA VAL A 517 0.18 -25.03 27.09
C VAL A 517 -1.02 -25.94 26.80
N LEU A 518 -0.76 -27.13 26.26
CA LEU A 518 -1.80 -28.14 26.07
C LEU A 518 -2.11 -28.77 27.43
N GLU A 519 -3.38 -29.03 27.69
CA GLU A 519 -3.80 -29.76 28.88
C GLU A 519 -3.32 -31.22 28.80
N THR A 520 -3.32 -31.93 29.92
CA THR A 520 -2.97 -33.35 29.95
C THR A 520 -3.86 -34.13 28.98
N GLY A 521 -3.23 -34.91 28.09
CA GLY A 521 -3.93 -35.63 27.01
C GLY A 521 -4.27 -34.79 25.78
N GLY A 522 -3.88 -33.51 25.74
CA GLY A 522 -4.05 -32.60 24.61
C GLY A 522 -2.96 -32.77 23.54
N TRP A 523 -3.35 -32.60 22.28
CA TRP A 523 -2.45 -32.77 21.12
C TRP A 523 -2.58 -31.62 20.13
N GLU A 524 -1.56 -31.45 19.29
CA GLU A 524 -1.62 -30.63 18.09
C GLU A 524 -1.56 -31.50 16.83
N LEU A 525 -2.50 -31.32 15.89
CA LEU A 525 -2.35 -31.80 14.52
C LEU A 525 -1.41 -30.84 13.80
N VAL A 526 -0.17 -31.28 13.59
CA VAL A 526 0.94 -30.44 13.15
C VAL A 526 0.99 -30.34 11.62
N ARG A 527 0.86 -31.47 10.90
CA ARG A 527 0.89 -31.50 9.44
C ARG A 527 -0.10 -32.49 8.87
N PHE A 528 -0.62 -32.17 7.70
CA PHE A 528 -1.27 -33.11 6.80
C PHE A 528 -0.80 -32.83 5.38
N ALA A 529 -0.29 -33.84 4.69
CA ALA A 529 0.13 -33.74 3.30
C ALA A 529 -0.34 -34.95 2.50
N SER A 530 -0.50 -34.76 1.20
CA SER A 530 -0.99 -35.81 0.31
C SER A 530 -0.37 -35.66 -1.08
N ALA A 531 0.14 -36.75 -1.62
CA ALA A 531 0.66 -36.83 -2.99
C ALA A 531 -0.48 -36.92 -4.02
N LEU A 532 -1.63 -37.47 -3.60
CA LEU A 532 -2.83 -37.69 -4.41
C LEU A 532 -4.06 -37.08 -3.72
N ALA A 533 -5.17 -36.91 -4.44
CA ALA A 533 -6.44 -36.56 -3.81
C ALA A 533 -7.10 -37.83 -3.22
N VAL A 534 -6.80 -38.13 -1.95
CA VAL A 534 -7.34 -39.31 -1.26
C VAL A 534 -8.67 -38.95 -0.59
N GLN A 535 -9.79 -39.32 -1.21
CA GLN A 535 -11.12 -39.06 -0.69
C GLN A 535 -11.35 -39.83 0.62
N GLY A 536 -11.62 -39.09 1.71
CA GLY A 536 -11.72 -39.65 3.07
C GLY A 536 -10.38 -39.93 3.74
N GLY A 537 -9.25 -39.59 3.09
CA GLY A 537 -7.91 -39.93 3.59
C GLY A 537 -7.56 -39.25 4.91
N ALA A 538 -7.79 -37.94 5.01
CA ALA A 538 -7.60 -37.20 6.27
C ALA A 538 -8.44 -37.80 7.41
N SER A 539 -9.71 -38.12 7.15
CA SER A 539 -10.61 -38.73 8.15
C SER A 539 -10.13 -40.10 8.61
N LYS A 540 -9.60 -40.92 7.69
CA LYS A 540 -9.06 -42.26 8.02
C LYS A 540 -7.84 -42.16 8.95
N LEU A 541 -6.90 -41.27 8.64
CA LEU A 541 -5.72 -41.02 9.46
C LEU A 541 -6.10 -40.46 10.84
N PHE A 542 -6.99 -39.47 10.86
CA PHE A 542 -7.42 -38.83 12.09
C PHE A 542 -8.17 -39.78 13.03
N LYS A 543 -9.10 -40.60 12.49
CA LYS A 543 -9.80 -41.64 13.26
C LYS A 543 -8.84 -42.66 13.85
N ARG A 544 -7.81 -43.06 13.09
CA ARG A 544 -6.79 -43.99 13.59
C ARG A 544 -6.05 -43.38 14.79
N PHE A 545 -5.61 -42.13 14.68
CA PHE A 545 -4.96 -41.42 15.79
C PHE A 545 -5.86 -41.32 17.03
N ILE A 546 -7.14 -40.97 16.87
CA ILE A 546 -8.09 -40.90 17.98
C ILE A 546 -8.22 -42.25 18.69
N GLY A 547 -8.36 -43.34 17.92
CA GLY A 547 -8.50 -44.69 18.48
C GLY A 547 -7.24 -45.16 19.25
N ASP A 548 -6.06 -44.80 18.76
CA ASP A 548 -4.80 -45.23 19.36
C ASP A 548 -4.42 -44.40 20.61
N HIS A 549 -4.86 -43.14 20.73
CA HIS A 549 -4.38 -42.21 21.77
C HIS A 549 -5.45 -41.61 22.68
N ASN A 550 -6.74 -41.75 22.34
CA ASN A 550 -7.88 -41.20 23.08
C ASN A 550 -7.68 -39.74 23.60
N PRO A 551 -7.40 -38.78 22.69
CA PRO A 551 -6.99 -37.42 23.07
C PRO A 551 -8.14 -36.62 23.70
N THR A 552 -7.84 -35.79 24.70
CA THR A 552 -8.84 -34.93 25.38
C THR A 552 -9.16 -33.68 24.58
N GLU A 553 -8.20 -33.17 23.82
CA GLU A 553 -8.38 -32.13 22.83
C GLU A 553 -7.34 -32.25 21.71
N ILE A 554 -7.67 -31.73 20.52
CA ILE A 554 -6.71 -31.57 19.45
C ILE A 554 -6.81 -30.15 18.88
N VAL A 555 -5.70 -29.43 18.89
CA VAL A 555 -5.59 -28.10 18.27
C VAL A 555 -4.92 -28.19 16.90
N SER A 556 -5.24 -27.27 16.00
CA SER A 556 -4.50 -27.11 14.75
C SER A 556 -4.61 -25.70 14.18
N PHE A 557 -3.74 -25.37 13.22
CA PHE A 557 -3.66 -24.05 12.62
C PHE A 557 -3.65 -24.14 11.08
N SER A 558 -4.53 -23.39 10.43
CA SER A 558 -4.53 -23.23 8.97
C SER A 558 -4.04 -21.86 8.56
N TRP A 559 -3.14 -21.79 7.58
CA TRP A 559 -2.68 -20.53 7.01
C TRP A 559 -3.72 -19.99 6.03
N ASN A 560 -4.25 -18.80 6.32
CA ASN A 560 -5.36 -18.21 5.56
C ASN A 560 -4.96 -17.82 4.13
N HIS A 561 -3.66 -17.69 3.85
CA HIS A 561 -3.15 -17.32 2.54
C HIS A 561 -3.10 -18.49 1.55
N LEU A 562 -3.42 -19.72 1.98
CA LEU A 562 -3.41 -20.95 1.17
C LEU A 562 -4.63 -21.86 1.40
N PHE A 563 -5.24 -21.81 2.59
CA PHE A 563 -6.24 -22.79 3.02
C PHE A 563 -7.47 -22.11 3.65
N GLY A 564 -8.67 -22.49 3.19
CA GLY A 564 -9.96 -22.08 3.77
C GLY A 564 -10.41 -22.90 5.00
N GLY A 565 -9.76 -24.03 5.28
CA GLY A 565 -10.00 -24.83 6.49
C GLY A 565 -11.06 -25.94 6.39
N ASP A 566 -11.64 -26.20 5.22
CA ASP A 566 -12.72 -27.21 5.02
C ASP A 566 -12.39 -28.61 5.55
N MET A 567 -11.11 -29.00 5.51
CA MET A 567 -10.64 -30.27 6.07
C MET A 567 -11.00 -30.38 7.55
N TYR A 568 -10.76 -29.33 8.33
CA TYR A 568 -10.97 -29.32 9.78
C TYR A 568 -12.45 -29.52 10.12
N GLY A 569 -13.36 -28.84 9.40
CA GLY A 569 -14.80 -29.06 9.56
C GLY A 569 -15.22 -30.51 9.30
N LYS A 570 -14.66 -31.16 8.25
CA LYS A 570 -14.91 -32.58 7.94
C LYS A 570 -14.35 -33.56 8.97
N LEU A 571 -13.32 -33.14 9.72
CA LEU A 571 -12.73 -33.91 10.82
C LEU A 571 -13.45 -33.67 12.16
N GLY A 572 -14.47 -32.79 12.19
CA GLY A 572 -15.22 -32.45 13.41
C GLY A 572 -14.59 -31.34 14.25
N PHE A 573 -13.55 -30.66 13.76
CA PHE A 573 -13.02 -29.48 14.45
C PHE A 573 -14.00 -28.32 14.36
N LYS A 574 -14.01 -27.48 15.39
CA LYS A 574 -14.72 -26.21 15.42
C LYS A 574 -13.73 -25.05 15.27
N LEU A 575 -14.18 -23.99 14.62
CA LEU A 575 -13.46 -22.72 14.59
C LEU A 575 -13.37 -22.18 16.02
N ASP A 576 -12.15 -21.88 16.47
CA ASP A 576 -11.90 -21.34 17.80
C ASP A 576 -11.46 -19.87 17.71
N LYS A 577 -10.45 -19.55 16.89
CA LYS A 577 -9.95 -18.18 16.80
C LYS A 577 -9.33 -17.84 15.45
N HIS A 578 -9.62 -16.64 14.93
CA HIS A 578 -8.81 -16.01 13.89
C HIS A 578 -7.63 -15.27 14.50
N LEU A 579 -6.43 -15.60 14.05
CA LEU A 579 -5.18 -14.95 14.44
C LEU A 579 -4.79 -13.91 13.39
N PRO A 580 -4.33 -12.72 13.82
CA PRO A 580 -3.92 -11.67 12.89
C PRO A 580 -2.71 -12.09 12.06
N PRO A 581 -2.43 -11.36 10.95
CA PRO A 581 -1.19 -11.49 10.20
C PRO A 581 0.06 -11.60 11.08
N ASP A 582 0.90 -12.58 10.80
CA ASP A 582 2.16 -12.81 11.48
C ASP A 582 3.35 -12.53 10.54
N TYR A 583 4.50 -12.18 11.11
CA TYR A 583 5.68 -11.80 10.33
C TYR A 583 6.77 -12.88 10.29
N MET A 584 7.49 -12.88 9.18
CA MET A 584 8.78 -13.53 8.99
C MET A 584 9.81 -12.50 8.53
N TYR A 585 11.09 -12.79 8.68
CA TYR A 585 12.16 -11.96 8.10
C TYR A 585 12.56 -12.50 6.73
N ILE A 586 12.74 -11.62 5.76
CA ILE A 586 13.31 -11.99 4.47
C ILE A 586 14.83 -11.92 4.55
N ASP A 587 15.50 -12.94 4.02
CA ASP A 587 16.90 -12.88 3.65
C ASP A 587 16.97 -12.52 2.16
N PRO A 588 17.29 -11.27 1.79
CA PRO A 588 17.30 -10.84 0.39
C PRO A 588 18.39 -11.55 -0.43
N LYS A 589 19.48 -12.01 0.21
CA LYS A 589 20.56 -12.72 -0.49
C LYS A 589 20.12 -14.13 -0.88
N ARG A 590 19.43 -14.81 0.05
CA ARG A 590 18.91 -16.17 -0.17
C ARG A 590 17.52 -16.18 -0.79
N ARG A 591 16.85 -15.04 -0.94
CA ARG A 591 15.45 -14.94 -1.39
C ARG A 591 14.54 -15.91 -0.63
N LEU A 592 14.65 -15.91 0.69
CA LEU A 592 13.99 -16.88 1.57
C LEU A 592 13.32 -16.18 2.76
N ARG A 593 12.13 -16.63 3.15
CA ARG A 593 11.52 -16.25 4.43
C ARG A 593 12.08 -17.10 5.56
N LEU A 594 12.47 -16.42 6.63
CA LEU A 594 13.05 -17.00 7.83
C LEU A 594 12.14 -16.71 9.03
N HIS A 595 11.86 -17.75 9.80
CA HIS A 595 10.97 -17.65 10.95
C HIS A 595 11.56 -16.72 12.03
N LYS A 596 10.71 -15.87 12.62
CA LYS A 596 11.10 -14.86 13.64
C LYS A 596 11.80 -15.43 14.86
N SER A 597 11.55 -16.70 15.23
CA SER A 597 12.28 -17.34 16.34
C SER A 597 13.79 -17.45 16.09
N GLY A 598 14.24 -17.40 14.83
CA GLY A 598 15.66 -17.33 14.46
C GLY A 598 16.31 -15.97 14.72
N PHE A 599 15.55 -14.96 15.14
CA PHE A 599 15.96 -13.57 15.29
C PHE A 599 15.79 -13.04 16.72
N GLN A 600 15.61 -13.93 17.70
CA GLN A 600 15.69 -13.56 19.11
C GLN A 600 17.06 -12.95 19.44
N HIS A 601 17.13 -12.01 20.37
CA HIS A 601 18.36 -11.29 20.73
C HIS A 601 19.57 -12.21 20.97
N SER A 602 19.38 -13.34 21.66
CA SER A 602 20.42 -14.35 21.90
C SER A 602 21.04 -14.91 20.62
N ARG A 603 20.26 -15.02 19.54
CA ARG A 603 20.68 -15.52 18.22
C ARG A 603 21.19 -14.41 17.31
N LEU A 604 20.74 -13.16 17.50
CA LEU A 604 21.19 -12.03 16.69
C LEU A 604 22.69 -11.73 16.86
N LYS A 605 23.23 -11.89 18.08
CA LYS A 605 24.66 -11.74 18.32
C LYS A 605 25.48 -12.71 17.45
N GLN A 606 25.08 -13.97 17.41
CA GLN A 606 25.73 -14.99 16.56
C GLN A 606 25.53 -14.70 15.06
N ARG A 607 24.34 -14.23 14.68
CA ARG A 607 23.99 -13.97 13.27
C ARG A 607 24.69 -12.75 12.68
N PHE A 608 24.82 -11.67 13.44
CA PHE A 608 25.32 -10.38 12.94
C PHE A 608 26.74 -10.05 13.42
N GLY A 609 27.31 -10.80 14.37
CA GLY A 609 28.64 -10.54 14.91
C GLY A 609 28.77 -9.09 15.38
N ASP A 610 29.80 -8.39 14.90
CA ASP A 610 30.09 -7.00 15.25
C ASP A 610 29.00 -6.01 14.83
N LYS A 611 28.09 -6.41 13.93
CA LYS A 611 26.95 -5.57 13.49
C LYS A 611 25.74 -5.67 14.40
N TYR A 612 25.77 -6.56 15.41
CA TYR A 612 24.71 -6.65 16.42
C TYR A 612 24.86 -5.53 17.45
N ASN A 613 23.77 -4.83 17.75
CA ASN A 613 23.73 -3.82 18.81
C ASN A 613 22.70 -4.22 19.89
N PRO A 614 23.12 -4.50 21.13
CA PRO A 614 22.21 -4.93 22.19
C PRO A 614 21.21 -3.85 22.64
N ASN A 615 21.48 -2.58 22.36
CA ASN A 615 20.60 -1.46 22.71
C ASN A 615 19.49 -1.22 21.67
N LEU A 616 19.55 -1.90 20.51
CA LEU A 616 18.51 -1.83 19.48
C LEU A 616 17.54 -2.99 19.65
N THR A 617 16.27 -2.75 19.37
CA THR A 617 15.26 -3.83 19.30
C THR A 617 15.63 -4.87 18.24
N GLU A 618 15.07 -6.09 18.34
CA GLU A 618 15.14 -7.13 17.28
C GLU A 618 14.89 -6.51 15.89
N HIS A 619 13.82 -5.73 15.77
CA HIS A 619 13.42 -5.11 14.50
C HIS A 619 14.49 -4.17 13.96
N GLN A 620 14.97 -3.25 14.79
CA GLN A 620 15.98 -2.27 14.40
C GLN A 620 17.30 -2.95 14.03
N ASN A 621 17.71 -3.99 14.76
CA ASN A 621 18.88 -4.80 14.43
C ASN A 621 18.72 -5.48 13.06
N CYS A 622 17.59 -6.16 12.83
CA CYS A 622 17.32 -6.83 11.55
C CYS A 622 17.28 -5.83 10.39
N TYR A 623 16.55 -4.72 10.55
CA TYR A 623 16.38 -3.72 9.51
C TYR A 623 17.72 -3.09 9.11
N LYS A 624 18.57 -2.71 10.07
CA LYS A 624 19.93 -2.19 9.81
C LYS A 624 20.82 -3.20 9.09
N ASN A 625 20.59 -4.49 9.31
CA ASN A 625 21.35 -5.57 8.69
C ASN A 625 20.69 -6.13 7.42
N GLY A 626 19.66 -5.46 6.87
CA GLY A 626 19.04 -5.82 5.58
C GLY A 626 18.04 -6.97 5.66
N PHE A 627 17.54 -7.31 6.85
CA PHE A 627 16.48 -8.29 7.05
C PHE A 627 15.16 -7.58 7.29
N PHE A 628 14.21 -7.76 6.38
CA PHE A 628 12.96 -7.02 6.37
C PHE A 628 11.78 -7.93 6.74
N ARG A 629 10.85 -7.42 7.55
CA ARG A 629 9.61 -8.13 7.85
C ARG A 629 8.71 -8.24 6.62
N ILE A 630 8.14 -9.42 6.43
CA ILE A 630 7.06 -9.72 5.50
C ILE A 630 5.95 -10.43 6.27
N TYR A 631 4.70 -10.15 5.92
CA TYR A 631 3.53 -10.62 6.67
C TYR A 631 2.71 -11.62 5.84
N ASP A 632 2.04 -12.55 6.51
CA ASP A 632 1.08 -13.48 5.91
C ASP A 632 -0.38 -12.94 5.98
N CYS A 633 -1.37 -13.75 5.58
CA CYS A 633 -2.80 -13.39 5.73
C CYS A 633 -3.39 -13.77 7.10
N GLY A 634 -2.55 -14.06 8.10
CA GLY A 634 -2.97 -14.61 9.38
C GLY A 634 -3.27 -16.11 9.31
N LYS A 635 -3.75 -16.63 10.43
CA LYS A 635 -4.04 -18.06 10.62
C LYS A 635 -5.39 -18.25 11.27
N THR A 636 -6.00 -19.40 11.03
CA THR A 636 -7.20 -19.81 11.74
C THR A 636 -6.87 -20.97 12.65
N ARG A 637 -7.23 -20.86 13.93
CA ARG A 637 -7.06 -21.89 14.95
C ARG A 637 -8.33 -22.72 15.05
N TRP A 638 -8.15 -24.03 14.97
CA TRP A 638 -9.20 -25.04 15.00
C TRP A 638 -9.01 -25.90 16.24
N VAL A 639 -10.12 -26.27 16.89
CA VAL A 639 -10.10 -27.15 18.06
C VAL A 639 -11.11 -28.28 17.86
N TRP A 640 -10.64 -29.51 18.07
CA TRP A 640 -11.46 -30.71 18.16
C TRP A 640 -11.51 -31.15 19.62
N LYS A 641 -12.69 -31.62 20.03
CA LYS A 641 -12.94 -32.29 21.31
C LYS A 641 -13.77 -33.55 21.05
N PRO A 642 -13.59 -34.63 21.84
CA PRO A 642 -14.31 -35.89 21.70
C PRO A 642 -15.84 -35.76 21.63
#